data_AF-A0A358SKQ9-F1
#
_entry.id   AF-A0A358SKQ9-F1
#
_cell.length_a   1.000
_cell.length_b   1.000
_cell.length_c   1.000
_cell.angle_alpha   90.00
_cell.angle_beta   90.00
_cell.angle_gamma   90.00
#
_symmetry.space_group_name_H-M   'P 1'
#
loop_
_entity.id
_entity.type
_entity.pdbx_description
1 polymer ?
#
loop_
_entity_poly.entity_id
_entity_poly.type
_entity_poly.pdbx_seq_one_letter_code
_entity_poly.pdbx_strand_id
1 'polypeptide(L)'
;MSSPDSTYPGAGPTEPARAGRRGLSHRSRVRFSAVAVSAAALAAAVAVTLAATAGASTKRAGTAAAAGRSASYALTLQPMPAGTVTFGRGHHGRLTVSTSMFGLTPGSSHNVELFLPGRRSVRFSVLTAASSGQAYATLQSRFTGRVPRGSRLAILMGTQGSRIARTPIAVTGPLGNPGRRPHPLIAVEISTAGVSYGTPRGRATISYSASRRTLTVTVSASGVTPGPHAAHIHLGSCQSQGPVEYMLRDLVASRQGRITRAVRVFTNVATPVPATGWYLNIHQGNSGDILSNGQPTIYFRPLICANITTGAYSPILRPGDVVTGVRGTTRGNVVLTGGAATGSGTDNDPFLYQGPLSPAAAGAVVSVLKPPFPAITSATFYGPDTHTFNPSTIPAGWVRAVGSYVSSSAPAGVVNQGMIYLGPVSGRGGTWKTINVPADGSRTVGHVRACPRSRSGKCFVMDTIAHSTMGNLVVGNYDLNPGVRGGAISANAFIYNITRRLWTLVRLGGRTSDKTTLYGIWQDGGNSSPLYTLAGGSSARGGQRAFLMNYNERTGAFGRPRYYTYGNKPVLVTHFEGITGVPGGFNLVTGSSVQDSSMAFVPVSPRNGSFGSARWYPVNVMTSPLCPGGCKLVTGNSVYQNQVMGLYFPNGATLPGTYLATVSGR
;
A
#
# COMPACT_ATOMS: atom_id res chain seq x y z
N MET A 1 6.72 27.41 -89.52
CA MET A 1 5.28 27.68 -89.35
C MET A 1 5.05 28.11 -87.91
N SER A 2 4.77 29.40 -87.75
CA SER A 2 3.90 30.04 -86.76
C SER A 2 4.05 29.77 -85.24
N SER A 3 4.65 30.78 -84.58
CA SER A 3 3.98 31.64 -83.56
C SER A 3 3.85 31.17 -82.08
N PRO A 4 3.80 32.13 -81.11
CA PRO A 4 4.77 32.19 -80.00
C PRO A 4 4.19 32.52 -78.59
N ASP A 5 5.07 33.00 -77.69
CA ASP A 5 4.89 33.76 -76.42
C ASP A 5 4.50 32.97 -75.13
N SER A 6 5.01 33.23 -73.90
CA SER A 6 5.78 34.36 -73.31
C SER A 6 6.34 34.02 -71.90
N THR A 7 7.44 34.71 -71.49
CA THR A 7 7.87 35.18 -70.12
C THR A 7 8.08 34.18 -68.94
N TYR A 8 9.00 34.29 -67.95
CA TYR A 8 9.85 35.32 -67.29
C TYR A 8 11.19 34.65 -66.76
N PRO A 9 12.23 35.39 -66.32
CA PRO A 9 13.63 34.91 -66.25
C PRO A 9 14.26 34.87 -64.84
N GLY A 10 15.46 34.27 -64.75
CA GLY A 10 16.48 34.67 -63.77
C GLY A 10 17.59 33.64 -63.49
N ALA A 11 18.81 33.87 -64.02
CA ALA A 11 20.09 33.73 -63.29
C ALA A 11 21.32 33.94 -64.18
N GLY A 12 22.37 34.53 -63.57
CA GLY A 12 23.78 34.45 -63.95
C GLY A 12 24.31 35.67 -64.70
N PRO A 13 25.62 36.00 -64.63
CA PRO A 13 26.76 35.11 -64.37
C PRO A 13 27.72 35.67 -63.26
N THR A 14 28.80 35.02 -62.82
CA THR A 14 30.11 35.07 -63.51
C THR A 14 31.14 34.04 -63.03
N GLU A 15 32.08 33.86 -63.96
CA GLU A 15 33.12 32.87 -64.19
C GLU A 15 34.46 33.15 -63.42
N PRO A 16 35.62 32.46 -63.67
CA PRO A 16 36.37 31.77 -62.61
C PRO A 16 37.90 32.08 -62.63
N ALA A 17 38.74 31.31 -61.90
CA ALA A 17 40.00 30.75 -62.44
C ALA A 17 40.76 29.81 -61.47
N ARG A 18 41.13 28.64 -62.03
CA ARG A 18 42.36 27.81 -61.92
C ARG A 18 43.03 27.57 -60.54
N ALA A 19 43.18 26.30 -60.15
CA ALA A 19 44.25 25.36 -60.56
C ALA A 19 44.19 24.04 -59.76
N GLY A 20 44.50 22.91 -60.40
CA GLY A 20 44.79 21.61 -59.74
C GLY A 20 43.87 20.43 -60.13
N ARG A 21 44.30 19.60 -61.10
CA ARG A 21 43.79 18.25 -61.43
C ARG A 21 45.03 17.37 -61.67
N ARG A 22 45.09 16.05 -61.46
CA ARG A 22 44.22 14.94 -60.98
C ARG A 22 45.16 13.72 -60.90
N GLY A 23 44.85 12.61 -60.24
CA GLY A 23 43.57 12.06 -59.79
C GLY A 23 43.82 10.86 -58.86
N LEU A 24 42.89 9.97 -58.54
CA LEU A 24 41.44 9.87 -58.65
C LEU A 24 41.08 8.69 -57.73
N SER A 25 40.20 8.87 -56.75
CA SER A 25 39.24 7.82 -56.34
C SER A 25 38.07 8.46 -55.58
N HIS A 26 36.97 7.73 -55.51
CA HIS A 26 35.58 8.20 -55.61
C HIS A 26 35.02 9.09 -54.48
N ARG A 27 34.57 10.29 -54.88
CA ARG A 27 33.19 10.87 -54.75
C ARG A 27 32.17 10.07 -53.90
N SER A 28 31.36 10.65 -53.00
CA SER A 28 31.00 12.06 -52.78
C SER A 28 30.39 12.27 -51.39
N ARG A 29 30.62 13.47 -50.85
CA ARG A 29 29.91 14.10 -49.73
C ARG A 29 28.56 14.67 -50.18
N VAL A 30 27.62 14.77 -49.25
CA VAL A 30 26.63 15.84 -49.21
C VAL A 30 26.85 16.65 -47.93
N ARG A 31 26.98 17.98 -48.07
CA ARG A 31 26.90 18.97 -47.00
C ARG A 31 25.45 19.44 -46.88
N PHE A 32 24.96 19.65 -45.67
CA PHE A 32 23.96 20.67 -45.38
C PHE A 32 24.27 21.35 -44.04
N SER A 33 23.84 22.60 -44.00
CA SER A 33 24.20 23.71 -43.13
C SER A 33 23.60 23.62 -41.72
N ALA A 34 24.16 24.44 -40.83
CA ALA A 34 23.73 24.66 -39.46
C ALA A 34 22.27 25.13 -39.32
N VAL A 35 21.49 24.42 -38.50
CA VAL A 35 20.58 24.92 -37.45
C VAL A 35 20.30 23.72 -36.54
N ALA A 36 20.65 23.81 -35.24
CA ALA A 36 19.93 23.23 -34.10
C ALA A 36 20.88 23.10 -32.90
N VAL A 37 20.81 24.12 -32.04
CA VAL A 37 21.09 24.00 -30.61
C VAL A 37 20.17 22.90 -30.03
N SER A 38 20.68 22.17 -29.03
CA SER A 38 19.95 21.27 -28.11
C SER A 38 19.85 19.80 -28.55
N ALA A 39 20.48 18.90 -27.77
CA ALA A 39 20.02 17.52 -27.45
C ALA A 39 21.13 16.57 -26.94
N ALA A 40 22.26 17.07 -26.42
CA ALA A 40 23.29 16.23 -25.80
C ALA A 40 23.29 16.24 -24.25
N ALA A 41 22.19 16.69 -23.63
CA ALA A 41 22.01 16.78 -22.17
C ALA A 41 20.94 15.81 -21.61
N LEU A 42 20.49 14.82 -22.39
CA LEU A 42 19.41 13.91 -21.99
C LEU A 42 19.86 12.44 -21.93
N ALA A 43 20.93 12.17 -21.18
CA ALA A 43 21.29 10.79 -20.77
C ALA A 43 21.91 10.70 -19.35
N ALA A 44 21.89 11.80 -18.59
CA ALA A 44 22.39 11.85 -17.21
C ALA A 44 21.26 11.81 -16.14
N ALA A 45 19.99 11.76 -16.55
CA ALA A 45 18.83 11.92 -15.67
C ALA A 45 18.29 10.62 -15.03
N VAL A 46 19.05 9.51 -15.03
CA VAL A 46 18.60 8.21 -14.50
C VAL A 46 19.54 7.58 -13.45
N ALA A 47 20.68 8.20 -13.12
CA ALA A 47 21.68 7.56 -12.27
C ALA A 47 21.90 8.14 -10.86
N VAL A 48 21.27 9.26 -10.46
CA VAL A 48 21.61 9.92 -9.17
C VAL A 48 20.39 10.32 -8.33
N THR A 49 19.19 9.78 -8.59
CA THR A 49 18.13 9.63 -7.56
C THR A 49 18.38 8.43 -6.64
N LEU A 50 19.50 7.72 -6.84
CA LEU A 50 19.97 6.60 -6.04
C LEU A 50 20.67 7.00 -4.74
N ALA A 51 20.92 8.30 -4.47
CA ALA A 51 21.56 8.73 -3.22
C ALA A 51 20.59 8.86 -2.02
N ALA A 52 19.27 9.00 -2.27
CA ALA A 52 18.25 9.00 -1.22
C ALA A 52 17.72 7.58 -0.88
N THR A 53 18.23 6.55 -1.56
CA THR A 53 18.01 5.12 -1.30
C THR A 53 19.31 4.30 -1.50
N ALA A 54 20.48 4.92 -1.32
CA ALA A 54 21.78 4.28 -1.56
C ALA A 54 22.05 3.19 -0.51
N GLY A 55 21.61 1.99 -0.85
CA GLY A 55 21.84 0.75 -0.12
C GLY A 55 21.30 -0.44 -0.91
N ALA A 56 21.79 -0.61 -2.14
CA ALA A 56 21.65 -1.78 -3.03
C ALA A 56 20.42 -1.85 -3.97
N SER A 57 20.53 -1.18 -5.11
CA SER A 57 20.03 -1.69 -6.39
C SER A 57 20.84 -1.11 -7.55
N THR A 58 21.92 -1.79 -7.96
CA THR A 58 22.49 -1.61 -9.30
C THR A 58 22.31 -2.90 -10.10
N LYS A 59 21.51 -2.80 -11.17
CA LYS A 59 21.20 -3.86 -12.13
C LYS A 59 22.45 -4.27 -12.90
N ARG A 60 22.56 -5.57 -13.23
CA ARG A 60 23.19 -6.02 -14.48
C ARG A 60 22.06 -6.41 -15.43
N ALA A 61 21.98 -5.73 -16.56
CA ALA A 61 21.02 -5.99 -17.61
C ALA A 61 21.32 -7.35 -18.26
N GLY A 62 20.41 -8.30 -18.05
CA GLY A 62 20.13 -9.37 -18.99
C GLY A 62 18.71 -9.13 -19.49
N THR A 63 18.55 -8.96 -20.79
CA THR A 63 17.28 -8.84 -21.50
C THR A 63 16.49 -10.14 -21.36
N ALA A 64 15.79 -10.30 -20.24
CA ALA A 64 14.66 -11.20 -20.14
C ALA A 64 13.40 -10.35 -20.31
N ALA A 65 12.67 -10.59 -21.40
CA ALA A 65 11.37 -9.97 -21.67
C ALA A 65 10.52 -9.98 -20.38
N ALA A 66 10.14 -8.80 -19.91
CA ALA A 66 9.31 -8.63 -18.74
C ALA A 66 7.97 -9.33 -18.99
N ALA A 67 7.80 -10.52 -18.42
CA ALA A 67 6.49 -11.15 -18.33
C ALA A 67 5.58 -10.19 -17.56
N GLY A 68 4.60 -9.61 -18.27
CA GLY A 68 3.76 -8.54 -17.76
C GLY A 68 3.09 -8.92 -16.45
N ARG A 69 3.37 -8.13 -15.41
CA ARG A 69 2.93 -8.40 -14.04
C ARG A 69 1.43 -8.20 -13.94
N SER A 70 0.77 -9.13 -13.26
CA SER A 70 -0.67 -9.03 -12.96
C SER A 70 -0.87 -8.54 -11.53
N ALA A 71 -1.67 -7.49 -11.33
CA ALA A 71 -2.08 -7.01 -10.01
C ALA A 71 -3.22 -7.92 -9.49
N SER A 72 -3.17 -8.38 -8.24
CA SER A 72 -4.16 -9.30 -7.67
C SER A 72 -4.72 -8.83 -6.32
N TYR A 73 -6.03 -8.90 -6.16
CA TYR A 73 -6.80 -8.39 -5.03
C TYR A 73 -7.66 -9.52 -4.45
N ALA A 74 -7.50 -9.82 -3.16
CA ALA A 74 -8.31 -10.83 -2.46
C ALA A 74 -9.51 -10.18 -1.77
N LEU A 75 -10.70 -10.77 -1.94
CA LEU A 75 -11.97 -10.28 -1.40
C LEU A 75 -12.56 -11.31 -0.44
N THR A 76 -13.15 -10.82 0.66
CA THR A 76 -14.04 -11.62 1.52
C THR A 76 -15.47 -11.18 1.24
N LEU A 77 -16.28 -12.09 0.70
CA LEU A 77 -17.67 -11.84 0.32
C LEU A 77 -18.58 -11.96 1.54
N GLN A 78 -19.31 -10.89 1.84
CA GLN A 78 -20.23 -10.80 2.97
C GLN A 78 -21.64 -11.25 2.57
N PRO A 79 -22.37 -11.93 3.47
CA PRO A 79 -23.75 -12.33 3.24
C PRO A 79 -24.70 -11.15 3.00
N MET A 80 -25.67 -11.34 2.11
CA MET A 80 -26.73 -10.37 1.79
C MET A 80 -28.13 -11.00 1.98
N PRO A 81 -29.12 -10.22 2.46
CA PRO A 81 -28.99 -8.82 2.87
C PRO A 81 -28.28 -8.66 4.23
N ALA A 82 -27.71 -7.49 4.48
CA ALA A 82 -27.02 -7.14 5.72
C ALA A 82 -27.68 -5.93 6.39
N GLY A 83 -27.76 -5.92 7.71
CA GLY A 83 -28.34 -4.80 8.44
C GLY A 83 -28.79 -5.13 9.85
N THR A 84 -29.59 -4.23 10.41
CA THR A 84 -30.16 -4.35 11.75
C THR A 84 -31.65 -4.03 11.76
N VAL A 85 -32.32 -4.49 12.79
CA VAL A 85 -33.71 -4.15 13.11
C VAL A 85 -33.83 -3.70 14.56
N THR A 86 -34.63 -2.68 14.81
CA THR A 86 -34.90 -2.16 16.15
C THR A 86 -36.38 -2.24 16.44
N PHE A 87 -36.76 -2.76 17.61
CA PHE A 87 -38.16 -2.87 17.99
C PHE A 87 -38.63 -1.63 18.74
N GLY A 88 -39.87 -1.25 18.50
CA GLY A 88 -40.50 -0.10 19.12
C GLY A 88 -41.98 -0.30 19.38
N ARG A 89 -42.61 0.77 19.86
CA ARG A 89 -44.06 0.86 20.04
C ARG A 89 -44.54 2.12 19.36
N GLY A 90 -45.52 1.99 18.47
CA GLY A 90 -46.21 3.09 17.83
C GLY A 90 -47.42 3.56 18.65
N HIS A 91 -48.29 4.35 18.02
CA HIS A 91 -49.55 4.79 18.61
C HIS A 91 -50.41 3.58 19.05
N HIS A 92 -51.10 3.72 20.19
CA HIS A 92 -51.91 2.67 20.83
C HIS A 92 -51.13 1.39 21.22
N GLY A 93 -49.82 1.47 21.44
CA GLY A 93 -49.02 0.35 21.96
C GLY A 93 -48.74 -0.77 20.95
N ARG A 94 -49.00 -0.54 19.66
CA ARG A 94 -48.71 -1.50 18.58
C ARG A 94 -47.21 -1.68 18.38
N LEU A 95 -46.77 -2.92 18.21
CA LEU A 95 -45.37 -3.27 17.99
C LEU A 95 -44.91 -2.77 16.62
N THR A 96 -43.76 -2.09 16.59
CA THR A 96 -43.11 -1.60 15.37
C THR A 96 -41.72 -2.19 15.22
N VAL A 97 -41.23 -2.22 13.98
CA VAL A 97 -39.85 -2.61 13.65
C VAL A 97 -39.26 -1.57 12.71
N SER A 98 -38.21 -0.89 13.15
CA SER A 98 -37.40 -0.03 12.29
C SER A 98 -36.26 -0.83 11.68
N THR A 99 -36.17 -0.84 10.35
CA THR A 99 -35.11 -1.53 9.59
C THR A 99 -34.02 -0.55 9.16
N SER A 100 -32.77 -1.01 9.17
CA SER A 100 -31.64 -0.34 8.55
C SER A 100 -30.80 -1.42 7.88
N MET A 101 -31.02 -1.62 6.58
CA MET A 101 -30.43 -2.73 5.85
C MET A 101 -30.18 -2.42 4.37
N PHE A 102 -29.31 -3.21 3.75
CA PHE A 102 -28.97 -3.14 2.33
C PHE A 102 -28.72 -4.54 1.76
N GLY A 103 -28.51 -4.62 0.45
CA GLY A 103 -28.31 -5.89 -0.26
C GLY A 103 -29.63 -6.63 -0.52
N LEU A 104 -30.75 -5.91 -0.55
CA LEU A 104 -32.02 -6.42 -1.06
C LEU A 104 -32.04 -6.33 -2.59
N THR A 105 -32.95 -7.06 -3.24
CA THR A 105 -33.21 -6.86 -4.67
C THR A 105 -33.65 -5.40 -4.90
N PRO A 106 -33.05 -4.68 -5.87
CA PRO A 106 -33.46 -3.31 -6.19
C PRO A 106 -34.97 -3.19 -6.44
N GLY A 107 -35.64 -2.26 -5.75
CA GLY A 107 -37.06 -1.97 -5.93
C GLY A 107 -38.03 -3.04 -5.41
N SER A 108 -37.56 -4.14 -4.82
CA SER A 108 -38.42 -5.25 -4.40
C SER A 108 -39.17 -4.96 -3.10
N SER A 109 -40.27 -5.71 -2.91
CA SER A 109 -41.10 -5.65 -1.71
C SER A 109 -41.03 -6.97 -0.94
N HIS A 110 -40.96 -6.90 0.39
CA HIS A 110 -40.73 -8.03 1.28
C HIS A 110 -41.77 -8.07 2.40
N ASN A 111 -42.30 -9.26 2.68
CA ASN A 111 -43.01 -9.49 3.94
C ASN A 111 -42.03 -9.56 5.11
N VAL A 112 -42.44 -9.00 6.24
CA VAL A 112 -41.71 -9.08 7.51
C VAL A 112 -42.60 -9.73 8.56
N GLU A 113 -42.10 -10.79 9.16
CA GLU A 113 -42.85 -11.60 10.12
C GLU A 113 -42.04 -11.82 11.40
N LEU A 114 -42.72 -11.77 12.55
CA LEU A 114 -42.18 -12.16 13.84
C LEU A 114 -42.80 -13.50 14.24
N PHE A 115 -41.98 -14.54 14.25
CA PHE A 115 -42.36 -15.87 14.70
C PHE A 115 -42.31 -15.91 16.23
N LEU A 116 -43.45 -16.25 16.83
CA LEU A 116 -43.62 -16.38 18.28
C LEU A 116 -43.59 -17.88 18.66
N PRO A 117 -42.89 -18.27 19.74
CA PRO A 117 -42.94 -19.66 20.21
C PRO A 117 -44.38 -20.11 20.50
N GLY A 118 -44.81 -21.25 19.95
CA GLY A 118 -46.10 -21.87 20.22
C GLY A 118 -47.34 -21.15 19.67
N ARG A 119 -47.20 -20.13 18.80
CA ARG A 119 -48.33 -19.35 18.22
C ARG A 119 -48.11 -19.03 16.74
N ARG A 120 -49.15 -18.49 16.06
CA ARG A 120 -49.05 -17.92 14.69
C ARG A 120 -48.13 -16.69 14.66
N SER A 121 -47.58 -16.37 13.48
CA SER A 121 -46.67 -15.22 13.27
C SER A 121 -47.38 -13.87 13.36
N VAL A 122 -46.65 -12.83 13.76
CA VAL A 122 -47.08 -11.43 13.69
C VAL A 122 -46.55 -10.82 12.40
N ARG A 123 -47.44 -10.35 11.54
CA ARG A 123 -47.08 -9.69 10.27
C ARG A 123 -46.97 -8.18 10.45
N PHE A 124 -45.94 -7.61 9.82
CA PHE A 124 -45.75 -6.16 9.72
C PHE A 124 -46.17 -5.64 8.34
N SER A 125 -46.28 -4.32 8.20
CA SER A 125 -46.38 -3.67 6.89
C SER A 125 -45.22 -4.08 5.98
N VAL A 126 -45.46 -4.04 4.67
CA VAL A 126 -44.47 -4.42 3.66
C VAL A 126 -43.22 -3.54 3.76
N LEU A 127 -42.06 -4.17 3.65
CA LEU A 127 -40.77 -3.51 3.52
C LEU A 127 -40.44 -3.37 2.03
N THR A 128 -40.23 -2.14 1.56
CA THR A 128 -39.86 -1.86 0.17
C THR A 128 -38.41 -1.40 0.10
N ALA A 129 -37.62 -2.04 -0.75
CA ALA A 129 -36.26 -1.63 -1.04
C ALA A 129 -36.25 -0.47 -2.05
N ALA A 130 -35.33 0.48 -1.86
CA ALA A 130 -35.03 1.52 -2.84
C ALA A 130 -34.40 0.90 -4.12
N SER A 131 -34.27 1.71 -5.17
CA SER A 131 -33.61 1.32 -6.43
C SER A 131 -32.13 0.92 -6.26
N SER A 132 -31.50 1.27 -5.14
CA SER A 132 -30.13 0.84 -4.77
C SER A 132 -30.10 -0.43 -3.91
N GLY A 133 -31.26 -1.02 -3.59
CA GLY A 133 -31.39 -2.20 -2.73
C GLY A 133 -31.22 -1.92 -1.23
N GLN A 134 -31.35 -0.65 -0.81
CA GLN A 134 -31.39 -0.22 0.58
C GLN A 134 -32.82 -0.18 1.13
N ALA A 135 -33.01 -0.42 2.42
CA ALA A 135 -34.30 -0.23 3.06
C ALA A 135 -34.17 0.34 4.48
N TYR A 136 -34.69 1.56 4.63
CA TYR A 136 -34.80 2.28 5.90
C TYR A 136 -36.27 2.62 6.12
N ALA A 137 -36.96 1.84 6.96
CA ALA A 137 -38.40 1.99 7.17
C ALA A 137 -38.80 1.61 8.59
N THR A 138 -39.84 2.23 9.12
CA THR A 138 -40.51 1.77 10.35
C THR A 138 -41.79 1.06 9.99
N LEU A 139 -41.78 -0.26 10.17
CA LEU A 139 -42.87 -1.15 9.84
C LEU A 139 -43.83 -1.29 11.02
N GLN A 140 -45.12 -1.29 10.72
CA GLN A 140 -46.21 -1.32 11.71
C GLN A 140 -46.84 -2.71 11.77
N SER A 141 -47.23 -3.17 12.96
CA SER A 141 -48.04 -4.38 13.13
C SER A 141 -49.36 -4.07 13.85
N ARG A 142 -50.26 -5.05 13.92
CA ARG A 142 -51.47 -4.98 14.77
C ARG A 142 -51.24 -5.55 16.18
N PHE A 143 -50.02 -6.00 16.50
CA PHE A 143 -49.73 -6.72 17.73
C PHE A 143 -49.47 -5.77 18.90
N THR A 144 -50.27 -5.86 19.96
CA THR A 144 -50.12 -5.05 21.19
C THR A 144 -49.49 -5.83 22.34
N GLY A 145 -49.45 -7.17 22.27
CA GLY A 145 -48.91 -8.02 23.31
C GLY A 145 -47.40 -7.87 23.55
N ARG A 146 -46.88 -8.52 24.58
CA ARG A 146 -45.43 -8.64 24.83
C ARG A 146 -44.82 -9.66 23.87
N VAL A 147 -43.61 -9.40 23.39
CA VAL A 147 -42.87 -10.35 22.56
C VAL A 147 -42.25 -11.41 23.46
N PRO A 148 -42.64 -12.69 23.36
CA PRO A 148 -42.08 -13.75 24.18
C PRO A 148 -40.60 -13.98 23.91
N ARG A 149 -39.86 -14.41 24.94
CA ARG A 149 -38.47 -14.85 24.79
C ARG A 149 -38.38 -16.03 23.81
N GLY A 150 -37.38 -16.01 22.95
CA GLY A 150 -37.17 -17.01 21.89
C GLY A 150 -37.82 -16.65 20.56
N SER A 151 -38.59 -15.55 20.49
CA SER A 151 -39.16 -15.06 19.22
C SER A 151 -38.07 -14.71 18.21
N ARG A 152 -38.39 -14.78 16.91
CA ARG A 152 -37.46 -14.42 15.83
C ARG A 152 -38.18 -13.64 14.75
N LEU A 153 -37.62 -12.49 14.39
CA LEU A 153 -38.02 -11.76 13.18
C LEU A 153 -37.39 -12.40 11.94
N ALA A 154 -38.15 -12.50 10.85
CA ALA A 154 -37.69 -12.87 9.54
C ALA A 154 -38.12 -11.83 8.48
N ILE A 155 -37.19 -11.51 7.59
CA ILE A 155 -37.47 -10.85 6.32
C ILE A 155 -37.63 -11.95 5.27
N LEU A 156 -38.76 -11.97 4.59
CA LEU A 156 -39.06 -12.97 3.56
C LEU A 156 -38.66 -12.46 2.18
N MET A 157 -38.52 -13.38 1.22
CA MET A 157 -38.05 -13.05 -0.12
C MET A 157 -38.99 -12.14 -0.91
N GLY A 158 -40.31 -12.24 -0.70
CA GLY A 158 -41.32 -11.44 -1.40
C GLY A 158 -42.60 -11.23 -0.59
N THR A 159 -43.64 -10.67 -1.22
CA THR A 159 -44.93 -10.36 -0.56
C THR A 159 -46.05 -11.37 -0.84
N GLN A 160 -46.09 -12.04 -2.02
CA GLN A 160 -47.13 -13.01 -2.40
C GLN A 160 -46.67 -14.01 -3.49
N GLY A 161 -47.49 -15.04 -3.78
CA GLY A 161 -47.57 -15.71 -5.10
C GLY A 161 -46.79 -17.02 -5.32
N SER A 162 -45.79 -17.37 -4.51
CA SER A 162 -45.00 -18.59 -4.73
C SER A 162 -44.36 -19.14 -3.44
N ARG A 163 -43.94 -20.41 -3.44
CA ARG A 163 -43.21 -21.00 -2.30
C ARG A 163 -41.91 -20.24 -2.02
N ILE A 164 -41.23 -19.76 -3.05
CA ILE A 164 -39.99 -19.01 -2.95
C ILE A 164 -40.20 -17.62 -2.30
N ALA A 165 -41.32 -16.94 -2.56
CA ALA A 165 -41.62 -15.66 -1.90
C ALA A 165 -41.73 -15.77 -0.37
N ARG A 166 -42.03 -16.96 0.15
CA ARG A 166 -42.19 -17.23 1.59
C ARG A 166 -40.89 -17.68 2.28
N THR A 167 -39.81 -17.92 1.55
CA THR A 167 -38.55 -18.35 2.17
C THR A 167 -37.89 -17.16 2.87
N PRO A 168 -37.43 -17.31 4.14
CA PRO A 168 -36.63 -16.30 4.80
C PRO A 168 -35.33 -16.01 4.05
N ILE A 169 -34.99 -14.73 3.95
CA ILE A 169 -33.72 -14.26 3.39
C ILE A 169 -32.79 -13.67 4.45
N ALA A 170 -33.37 -13.21 5.57
CA ALA A 170 -32.65 -12.80 6.76
C ALA A 170 -33.50 -13.01 8.01
N VAL A 171 -32.85 -13.36 9.11
CA VAL A 171 -33.50 -13.59 10.42
C VAL A 171 -32.73 -12.93 11.55
N THR A 172 -33.39 -12.70 12.67
CA THR A 172 -32.70 -12.37 13.93
C THR A 172 -32.30 -13.63 14.68
N GLY A 173 -31.31 -13.49 15.58
CA GLY A 173 -31.13 -14.46 16.67
C GLY A 173 -32.36 -14.51 17.58
N PRO A 174 -32.47 -15.50 18.49
CA PRO A 174 -33.57 -15.57 19.46
C PRO A 174 -33.66 -14.27 20.27
N LEU A 175 -34.84 -13.66 20.30
CA LEU A 175 -35.08 -12.40 20.98
C LEU A 175 -35.37 -12.66 22.47
N GLY A 176 -34.70 -11.93 23.35
CA GLY A 176 -34.92 -11.98 24.80
C GLY A 176 -36.02 -11.02 25.25
N ASN A 177 -35.66 -9.74 25.32
CA ASN A 177 -36.56 -8.60 25.53
C ASN A 177 -36.27 -7.60 24.40
N PRO A 178 -36.92 -7.73 23.23
CA PRO A 178 -36.66 -6.83 22.11
C PRO A 178 -37.12 -5.41 22.50
N GLY A 179 -36.15 -4.51 22.63
CA GLY A 179 -36.34 -3.11 22.98
C GLY A 179 -35.71 -2.20 21.92
N ARG A 180 -35.38 -0.97 22.30
CA ARG A 180 -34.80 0.04 21.38
C ARG A 180 -33.35 -0.24 20.94
N ARG A 181 -32.76 -1.37 21.32
CA ARG A 181 -31.40 -1.73 20.87
C ARG A 181 -31.46 -2.38 19.48
N PRO A 182 -30.53 -2.06 18.56
CA PRO A 182 -30.47 -2.73 17.27
C PRO A 182 -30.13 -4.22 17.42
N HIS A 183 -30.87 -5.05 16.69
CA HIS A 183 -30.63 -6.48 16.58
C HIS A 183 -30.07 -6.79 15.18
N PRO A 184 -28.89 -7.45 15.08
CA PRO A 184 -28.32 -7.79 13.79
C PRO A 184 -29.18 -8.82 13.05
N LEU A 185 -29.32 -8.61 11.74
CA LEU A 185 -29.87 -9.59 10.83
C LEU A 185 -28.78 -10.58 10.41
N ILE A 186 -29.14 -11.85 10.39
CA ILE A 186 -28.34 -12.97 9.89
C ILE A 186 -28.96 -13.36 8.55
N ALA A 187 -28.24 -13.16 7.45
CA ALA A 187 -28.70 -13.65 6.16
C ALA A 187 -28.72 -15.18 6.15
N VAL A 188 -29.72 -15.76 5.50
CA VAL A 188 -29.92 -17.21 5.41
C VAL A 188 -30.31 -17.60 4.01
N GLU A 189 -29.84 -18.76 3.56
CA GLU A 189 -30.24 -19.35 2.30
C GLU A 189 -31.09 -20.61 2.53
N ILE A 190 -32.28 -20.62 1.93
CA ILE A 190 -33.27 -21.68 2.09
C ILE A 190 -33.88 -21.98 0.72
N SER A 191 -33.89 -23.26 0.32
CA SER A 191 -34.50 -23.67 -0.95
C SER A 191 -36.03 -23.63 -0.91
N THR A 192 -36.67 -23.73 -2.07
CA THR A 192 -38.13 -23.87 -2.19
C THR A 192 -38.71 -25.12 -1.53
N ALA A 193 -37.86 -26.13 -1.29
CA ALA A 193 -38.19 -27.34 -0.53
C ALA A 193 -37.99 -27.18 0.99
N GLY A 194 -37.55 -26.01 1.47
CA GLY A 194 -37.31 -25.73 2.89
C GLY A 194 -35.95 -26.17 3.41
N VAL A 195 -35.05 -26.63 2.54
CA VAL A 195 -33.69 -27.05 2.95
C VAL A 195 -32.84 -25.80 3.22
N SER A 196 -32.30 -25.68 4.43
CA SER A 196 -31.40 -24.59 4.79
C SER A 196 -29.96 -24.91 4.41
N TYR A 197 -29.29 -23.94 3.79
CA TYR A 197 -27.86 -23.95 3.49
C TYR A 197 -27.05 -23.06 4.45
N GLY A 198 -27.72 -22.51 5.48
CA GLY A 198 -27.11 -21.62 6.47
C GLY A 198 -26.86 -20.21 5.94
N THR A 199 -25.85 -19.54 6.49
CA THR A 199 -25.45 -18.19 6.06
C THR A 199 -24.47 -18.27 4.90
N PRO A 200 -24.80 -17.69 3.73
CA PRO A 200 -23.89 -17.63 2.59
C PRO A 200 -22.55 -16.96 2.94
N ARG A 201 -21.46 -17.50 2.41
CA ARG A 201 -20.11 -16.94 2.59
C ARG A 201 -19.24 -17.24 1.38
N GLY A 202 -18.28 -16.36 1.09
CA GLY A 202 -17.35 -16.61 0.01
C GLY A 202 -16.05 -15.83 0.08
N ARG A 203 -15.16 -16.18 -0.85
CA ARG A 203 -13.92 -15.48 -1.14
C ARG A 203 -13.78 -15.32 -2.64
N ALA A 204 -13.18 -14.23 -3.06
CA ALA A 204 -12.80 -14.05 -4.45
C ALA A 204 -11.38 -13.50 -4.59
N THR A 205 -10.82 -13.66 -5.77
CA THR A 205 -9.59 -13.01 -6.19
C THR A 205 -9.83 -12.34 -7.53
N ILE A 206 -9.53 -11.05 -7.62
CA ILE A 206 -9.57 -10.28 -8.86
C ILE A 206 -8.13 -10.01 -9.28
N SER A 207 -7.77 -10.33 -10.52
CA SER A 207 -6.42 -10.13 -11.04
C SER A 207 -6.45 -9.43 -12.38
N TYR A 208 -5.69 -8.35 -12.56
CA TYR A 208 -5.61 -7.61 -13.82
C TYR A 208 -4.21 -7.69 -14.41
N SER A 209 -4.10 -8.02 -15.70
CA SER A 209 -2.85 -8.03 -16.47
C SER A 209 -2.90 -6.91 -17.51
N ALA A 210 -2.09 -5.86 -17.31
CA ALA A 210 -2.03 -4.73 -18.25
C ALA A 210 -1.47 -5.15 -19.62
N SER A 211 -0.46 -6.02 -19.65
CA SER A 211 0.16 -6.47 -20.90
C SER A 211 -0.78 -7.34 -21.75
N ARG A 212 -1.65 -8.12 -21.10
CA ARG A 212 -2.61 -8.99 -21.77
C ARG A 212 -3.99 -8.33 -21.92
N ARG A 213 -4.19 -7.17 -21.30
CA ARG A 213 -5.50 -6.51 -21.15
C ARG A 213 -6.56 -7.49 -20.66
N THR A 214 -6.21 -8.30 -19.65
CA THR A 214 -7.11 -9.32 -19.09
C THR A 214 -7.45 -9.09 -17.63
N LEU A 215 -8.73 -9.27 -17.30
CA LEU A 215 -9.25 -9.32 -15.92
C LEU A 215 -9.66 -10.75 -15.58
N THR A 216 -9.07 -11.32 -14.55
CA THR A 216 -9.37 -12.67 -14.06
C THR A 216 -10.07 -12.60 -12.71
N VAL A 217 -11.23 -13.23 -12.60
CA VAL A 217 -11.99 -13.34 -11.35
C VAL A 217 -12.06 -14.80 -10.95
N THR A 218 -11.57 -15.13 -9.76
CA THR A 218 -11.68 -16.47 -9.17
C THR A 218 -12.60 -16.42 -7.97
N VAL A 219 -13.65 -17.23 -7.92
CA VAL A 219 -14.66 -17.22 -6.85
C VAL A 219 -14.75 -18.57 -6.16
N SER A 220 -14.89 -18.57 -4.84
CA SER A 220 -15.29 -19.74 -4.05
C SER A 220 -16.35 -19.33 -3.04
N ALA A 221 -17.42 -20.09 -2.93
CA ALA A 221 -18.54 -19.80 -2.04
C ALA A 221 -19.12 -21.07 -1.43
N SER A 222 -19.79 -20.92 -0.30
CA SER A 222 -20.52 -22.01 0.38
C SER A 222 -21.77 -21.46 1.05
N GLY A 223 -22.73 -22.35 1.32
CA GLY A 223 -24.00 -21.96 1.92
C GLY A 223 -24.95 -21.30 0.92
N VAL A 224 -24.82 -21.66 -0.36
CA VAL A 224 -25.69 -21.24 -1.46
C VAL A 224 -26.53 -22.44 -1.92
N THR A 225 -27.67 -22.21 -2.57
CA THR A 225 -28.48 -23.30 -3.14
C THR A 225 -27.72 -24.04 -4.26
N PRO A 226 -28.02 -25.32 -4.57
CA PRO A 226 -27.38 -26.02 -5.68
C PRO A 226 -27.84 -25.48 -7.03
N GLY A 227 -26.93 -25.48 -8.01
CA GLY A 227 -27.22 -25.05 -9.38
C GLY A 227 -26.44 -23.81 -9.82
N PRO A 228 -26.81 -23.22 -10.98
CA PRO A 228 -26.15 -22.04 -11.53
C PRO A 228 -26.55 -20.76 -10.78
N HIS A 229 -25.55 -19.90 -10.53
CA HIS A 229 -25.70 -18.57 -9.94
C HIS A 229 -25.08 -17.52 -10.83
N ALA A 230 -25.85 -16.49 -11.19
CA ALA A 230 -25.33 -15.30 -11.85
C ALA A 230 -24.35 -14.58 -10.91
N ALA A 231 -23.28 -14.03 -11.48
CA ALA A 231 -22.34 -13.23 -10.74
C ALA A 231 -21.86 -12.07 -11.62
N HIS A 232 -21.66 -10.91 -11.01
CA HIS A 232 -21.33 -9.70 -11.74
C HIS A 232 -20.33 -8.86 -10.97
N ILE A 233 -19.48 -8.16 -11.71
CA ILE A 233 -18.89 -6.92 -11.22
C ILE A 233 -19.84 -5.79 -11.59
N HIS A 234 -20.18 -4.95 -10.63
CA HIS A 234 -21.05 -3.80 -10.79
C HIS A 234 -20.31 -2.51 -10.46
N LEU A 235 -20.80 -1.39 -10.99
CA LEU A 235 -20.49 -0.05 -10.48
C LEU A 235 -21.22 0.19 -9.15
N GLY A 236 -20.61 0.98 -8.25
CA GLY A 236 -21.16 1.33 -6.93
C GLY A 236 -20.54 0.53 -5.79
N SER A 237 -21.38 0.06 -4.86
CA SER A 237 -20.96 -0.72 -3.69
C SER A 237 -22.04 -1.73 -3.27
N CYS A 238 -21.71 -2.68 -2.39
CA CYS A 238 -22.71 -3.58 -1.80
C CYS A 238 -23.87 -2.82 -1.13
N GLN A 239 -23.60 -1.65 -0.54
CA GLN A 239 -24.59 -0.83 0.15
C GLN A 239 -25.42 0.04 -0.81
N SER A 240 -24.87 0.38 -1.97
CA SER A 240 -25.55 1.17 -3.00
C SER A 240 -25.30 0.52 -4.36
N GLN A 241 -26.21 -0.38 -4.73
CA GLN A 241 -26.08 -1.20 -5.92
C GLN A 241 -26.26 -0.34 -7.17
N GLY A 242 -25.34 -0.48 -8.14
CA GLY A 242 -25.38 0.18 -9.43
C GLY A 242 -25.40 -0.79 -10.62
N PRO A 243 -25.25 -0.28 -11.85
CA PRO A 243 -25.33 -1.08 -13.08
C PRO A 243 -24.20 -2.12 -13.18
N VAL A 244 -24.42 -3.13 -14.01
CA VAL A 244 -23.43 -4.18 -14.30
C VAL A 244 -22.29 -3.59 -15.13
N GLU A 245 -21.06 -3.86 -14.69
CA GLU A 245 -19.82 -3.52 -15.40
C GLU A 245 -19.26 -4.76 -16.15
N TYR A 246 -19.19 -5.91 -15.48
CA TYR A 246 -18.82 -7.19 -16.11
C TYR A 246 -19.77 -8.31 -15.72
N MET A 247 -20.27 -9.03 -16.72
CA MET A 247 -21.09 -10.21 -16.53
C MET A 247 -20.23 -11.47 -16.49
N LEU A 248 -20.22 -12.20 -15.37
CA LEU A 248 -19.52 -13.47 -15.29
C LEU A 248 -20.44 -14.58 -15.81
N ARG A 249 -19.88 -15.54 -16.55
CA ARG A 249 -20.58 -16.80 -16.80
C ARG A 249 -21.00 -17.43 -15.47
N ASP A 250 -22.22 -17.96 -15.40
CA ASP A 250 -22.81 -18.51 -14.19
C ASP A 250 -21.85 -19.41 -13.40
N LEU A 251 -21.84 -19.23 -12.09
CA LEU A 251 -21.07 -20.02 -11.13
C LEU A 251 -21.92 -21.19 -10.68
N VAL A 252 -21.43 -22.42 -10.84
CA VAL A 252 -22.22 -23.62 -10.52
C VAL A 252 -21.89 -24.13 -9.12
N ALA A 253 -22.89 -24.16 -8.25
CA ALA A 253 -22.81 -24.74 -6.92
C ALA A 253 -23.11 -26.24 -6.94
N SER A 254 -22.33 -27.02 -6.20
CA SER A 254 -22.58 -28.46 -6.01
C SER A 254 -23.86 -28.73 -5.22
N ARG A 255 -24.26 -30.01 -5.12
CA ARG A 255 -25.39 -30.44 -4.28
C ARG A 255 -25.25 -30.06 -2.80
N GLN A 256 -24.03 -29.86 -2.31
CA GLN A 256 -23.72 -29.40 -0.95
C GLN A 256 -23.71 -27.86 -0.83
N GLY A 257 -24.12 -27.14 -1.87
CA GLY A 257 -24.16 -25.68 -1.86
C GLY A 257 -22.79 -25.03 -1.87
N ARG A 258 -21.85 -25.56 -2.67
CA ARG A 258 -20.46 -25.09 -2.76
C ARG A 258 -20.06 -24.75 -4.18
N ILE A 259 -19.53 -23.54 -4.38
CA ILE A 259 -18.82 -23.12 -5.59
C ILE A 259 -17.32 -23.24 -5.29
N THR A 260 -16.59 -24.00 -6.09
CA THR A 260 -15.16 -24.24 -5.86
C THR A 260 -14.32 -23.63 -6.98
N ARG A 261 -13.54 -22.60 -6.65
CA ARG A 261 -12.53 -21.98 -7.53
C ARG A 261 -12.99 -21.72 -8.97
N ALA A 262 -14.20 -21.20 -9.15
CA ALA A 262 -14.70 -20.83 -10.46
C ALA A 262 -13.89 -19.65 -11.02
N VAL A 263 -13.18 -19.86 -12.14
CA VAL A 263 -12.33 -18.84 -12.79
C VAL A 263 -13.05 -18.26 -14.00
N ARG A 264 -13.03 -16.93 -14.13
CA ARG A 264 -13.54 -16.17 -15.28
C ARG A 264 -12.46 -15.23 -15.76
N VAL A 265 -12.31 -15.12 -17.08
CA VAL A 265 -11.31 -14.26 -17.71
C VAL A 265 -12.02 -13.38 -18.73
N PHE A 266 -11.85 -12.08 -18.59
CA PHE A 266 -12.28 -11.06 -19.53
C PHE A 266 -11.06 -10.58 -20.32
N THR A 267 -11.20 -10.46 -21.63
CA THR A 267 -10.18 -9.89 -22.52
C THR A 267 -10.56 -8.46 -22.89
N ASN A 268 -9.62 -7.72 -23.49
CA ASN A 268 -9.82 -6.34 -23.94
C ASN A 268 -10.21 -5.35 -22.83
N VAL A 269 -9.87 -5.66 -21.58
CA VAL A 269 -10.04 -4.73 -20.45
C VAL A 269 -8.89 -3.72 -20.52
N ALA A 270 -9.18 -2.52 -21.03
CA ALA A 270 -8.17 -1.51 -21.34
C ALA A 270 -7.62 -0.80 -20.09
N THR A 271 -8.44 -0.69 -19.04
CA THR A 271 -8.11 0.06 -17.82
C THR A 271 -7.93 -0.88 -16.62
N PRO A 272 -7.01 -0.56 -15.70
CA PRO A 272 -6.88 -1.30 -14.44
C PRO A 272 -8.17 -1.24 -13.60
N VAL A 273 -8.33 -2.23 -12.71
CA VAL A 273 -9.41 -2.23 -11.70
C VAL A 273 -9.32 -0.95 -10.86
N PRO A 274 -10.40 -0.16 -10.75
CA PRO A 274 -10.37 1.12 -10.05
C PRO A 274 -10.15 0.97 -8.55
N ALA A 275 -9.65 2.04 -7.91
CA ALA A 275 -9.38 2.09 -6.46
C ALA A 275 -10.60 1.77 -5.61
N THR A 276 -11.76 2.27 -6.03
CA THR A 276 -13.09 2.05 -5.44
C THR A 276 -14.14 2.16 -6.53
N GLY A 277 -15.42 1.95 -6.18
CA GLY A 277 -16.54 2.15 -7.10
C GLY A 277 -16.94 0.92 -7.89
N TRP A 278 -16.26 -0.21 -7.69
CA TRP A 278 -16.71 -1.52 -8.15
C TRP A 278 -17.06 -2.44 -6.99
N TYR A 279 -17.99 -3.38 -7.20
CA TYR A 279 -18.24 -4.48 -6.27
C TYR A 279 -18.55 -5.78 -7.01
N LEU A 280 -18.20 -6.91 -6.40
CA LEU A 280 -18.54 -8.25 -6.88
C LEU A 280 -19.79 -8.75 -6.14
N ASN A 281 -20.78 -9.24 -6.89
CA ASN A 281 -22.02 -9.80 -6.38
C ASN A 281 -22.26 -11.21 -6.94
N ILE A 282 -22.90 -12.07 -6.15
CA ILE A 282 -23.41 -13.37 -6.59
C ILE A 282 -24.89 -13.44 -6.22
N HIS A 283 -25.72 -13.77 -7.20
CA HIS A 283 -27.17 -13.80 -7.10
C HIS A 283 -27.68 -15.21 -6.78
N GLN A 284 -28.94 -15.30 -6.34
CA GLN A 284 -29.58 -16.59 -6.08
C GLN A 284 -29.90 -17.34 -7.38
N GLY A 285 -30.43 -16.64 -8.39
CA GLY A 285 -30.73 -17.19 -9.71
C GLY A 285 -29.54 -17.21 -10.65
N ASN A 286 -29.78 -17.71 -11.86
CA ASN A 286 -28.82 -17.75 -12.97
C ASN A 286 -29.05 -16.60 -13.95
N SER A 287 -28.12 -16.42 -14.89
CA SER A 287 -28.16 -15.31 -15.83
C SER A 287 -29.45 -15.22 -16.67
N GLY A 288 -30.18 -16.32 -16.86
CA GLY A 288 -31.42 -16.38 -17.63
C GLY A 288 -32.68 -16.05 -16.85
N ASP A 289 -32.67 -16.10 -15.51
CA ASP A 289 -33.88 -15.91 -14.69
C ASP A 289 -33.82 -14.75 -13.71
N ILE A 290 -32.65 -14.15 -13.49
CA ILE A 290 -32.50 -12.99 -12.60
C ILE A 290 -33.13 -11.71 -13.16
N LEU A 291 -33.33 -11.63 -14.48
CA LEU A 291 -33.94 -10.49 -15.16
C LEU A 291 -35.09 -10.93 -16.05
N SER A 292 -36.16 -10.14 -16.08
CA SER A 292 -37.23 -10.25 -17.07
C SER A 292 -37.51 -8.85 -17.62
N ASN A 293 -37.43 -8.69 -18.94
CA ASN A 293 -37.55 -7.38 -19.62
C ASN A 293 -36.63 -6.30 -19.02
N GLY A 294 -35.40 -6.68 -18.65
CA GLY A 294 -34.41 -5.79 -18.03
C GLY A 294 -34.67 -5.44 -16.56
N GLN A 295 -35.74 -5.98 -15.95
CA GLN A 295 -36.08 -5.74 -14.55
C GLN A 295 -35.71 -6.93 -13.64
N PRO A 296 -35.22 -6.68 -12.41
CA PRO A 296 -34.96 -7.72 -11.42
C PRO A 296 -36.17 -8.62 -11.15
N THR A 297 -35.97 -9.94 -11.24
CA THR A 297 -36.96 -10.92 -10.77
C THR A 297 -36.74 -11.25 -9.28
N ILE A 298 -37.58 -12.12 -8.73
CA ILE A 298 -37.38 -12.65 -7.38
C ILE A 298 -36.05 -13.42 -7.22
N TYR A 299 -35.51 -13.98 -8.31
CA TYR A 299 -34.25 -14.70 -8.31
C TYR A 299 -33.03 -13.77 -8.37
N PHE A 300 -33.21 -12.48 -8.64
CA PHE A 300 -32.13 -11.47 -8.62
C PHE A 300 -31.48 -11.34 -7.24
N ARG A 301 -32.10 -11.81 -6.17
CA ARG A 301 -31.62 -11.66 -4.79
C ARG A 301 -30.09 -11.79 -4.66
N PRO A 302 -29.38 -10.75 -4.19
CA PRO A 302 -27.98 -10.85 -3.81
C PRO A 302 -27.80 -11.86 -2.66
N LEU A 303 -26.90 -12.83 -2.81
CA LEU A 303 -26.55 -13.79 -1.76
C LEU A 303 -25.29 -13.37 -1.00
N ILE A 304 -24.24 -12.99 -1.73
CA ILE A 304 -22.97 -12.53 -1.16
C ILE A 304 -22.34 -11.43 -2.00
N CYS A 305 -21.71 -10.46 -1.34
CA CYS A 305 -21.14 -9.29 -2.00
C CYS A 305 -19.82 -8.82 -1.36
N ALA A 306 -18.92 -8.24 -2.14
CA ALA A 306 -17.75 -7.51 -1.65
C ALA A 306 -17.45 -6.28 -2.51
N ASN A 307 -17.20 -5.14 -1.87
CA ASN A 307 -16.60 -4.00 -2.55
C ASN A 307 -15.20 -4.37 -3.04
N ILE A 308 -14.89 -3.99 -4.26
CA ILE A 308 -13.57 -4.16 -4.87
C ILE A 308 -12.79 -2.89 -4.58
N THR A 309 -11.83 -3.00 -3.66
CA THR A 309 -10.91 -1.90 -3.33
C THR A 309 -9.50 -2.31 -3.70
N THR A 310 -8.82 -1.56 -4.57
CA THR A 310 -7.44 -1.86 -4.99
C THR A 310 -6.38 -1.13 -4.16
N GLY A 311 -6.81 -0.54 -3.03
CA GLY A 311 -6.06 0.42 -2.22
C GLY A 311 -6.37 1.85 -2.64
N ALA A 312 -6.58 2.75 -1.68
CA ALA A 312 -6.70 4.18 -1.97
C ALA A 312 -5.29 4.77 -2.12
N TYR A 313 -4.91 5.14 -3.34
CA TYR A 313 -3.65 5.84 -3.63
C TYR A 313 -3.94 7.32 -3.80
N SER A 314 -3.24 8.17 -3.06
CA SER A 314 -3.35 9.62 -3.19
C SER A 314 -1.96 10.25 -3.22
N PRO A 315 -1.75 11.37 -3.94
CA PRO A 315 -0.56 12.16 -3.72
C PRO A 315 -0.61 12.75 -2.30
N ILE A 316 0.55 12.94 -1.70
CA ILE A 316 0.74 13.75 -0.49
C ILE A 316 1.97 14.64 -0.71
N LEU A 317 2.02 15.80 -0.05
CA LEU A 317 3.07 16.80 -0.20
C LEU A 317 3.14 17.38 -1.62
N ARG A 318 4.13 18.25 -1.88
CA ARG A 318 4.36 18.84 -3.21
C ARG A 318 5.29 17.92 -4.05
N PRO A 319 5.21 17.95 -5.39
CA PRO A 319 6.23 17.34 -6.23
C PRO A 319 7.62 17.86 -5.85
N GLY A 320 8.59 16.95 -5.69
CA GLY A 320 9.94 17.25 -5.19
C GLY A 320 10.13 17.05 -3.69
N ASP A 321 9.06 16.98 -2.89
CA ASP A 321 9.15 16.62 -1.48
C ASP A 321 9.12 15.09 -1.35
N VAL A 322 10.29 14.47 -1.15
CA VAL A 322 10.46 13.02 -1.10
C VAL A 322 10.42 12.51 0.34
N VAL A 323 9.42 11.70 0.67
CA VAL A 323 9.28 11.16 2.03
C VAL A 323 10.18 9.95 2.27
N THR A 324 10.74 9.85 3.46
CA THR A 324 11.68 8.79 3.86
C THR A 324 11.35 8.20 5.23
N GLY A 325 10.62 8.92 6.08
CA GLY A 325 10.28 8.48 7.42
C GLY A 325 8.92 8.99 7.91
N VAL A 326 8.34 8.25 8.86
CA VAL A 326 7.09 8.62 9.53
C VAL A 326 7.10 8.17 10.99
N ARG A 327 6.49 8.99 11.86
CA ARG A 327 6.16 8.60 13.24
C ARG A 327 4.85 9.25 13.66
N GLY A 328 4.03 8.52 14.41
CA GLY A 328 2.80 9.07 14.98
C GLY A 328 3.06 10.18 16.00
N THR A 329 2.06 11.03 16.20
CA THR A 329 1.98 11.98 17.31
C THR A 329 0.56 11.93 17.91
N THR A 330 0.21 12.91 18.74
CA THR A 330 -1.11 13.06 19.34
C THR A 330 -2.18 13.41 18.29
N ARG A 331 -3.46 13.12 18.62
CA ARG A 331 -4.65 13.50 17.82
C ARG A 331 -4.68 12.93 16.39
N GLY A 332 -4.04 11.79 16.15
CA GLY A 332 -4.06 11.12 14.83
C GLY A 332 -3.16 11.77 13.77
N ASN A 333 -2.37 12.77 14.14
CA ASN A 333 -1.36 13.35 13.26
C ASN A 333 -0.10 12.47 13.22
N VAL A 334 0.72 12.70 12.20
CA VAL A 334 2.06 12.13 12.06
C VAL A 334 3.08 13.24 11.90
N VAL A 335 4.35 12.91 12.16
CA VAL A 335 5.49 13.65 11.66
C VAL A 335 6.08 12.89 10.48
N LEU A 336 6.21 13.56 9.33
CA LEU A 336 6.92 13.08 8.16
C LEU A 336 8.27 13.76 8.06
N THR A 337 9.24 13.02 7.54
CA THR A 337 10.60 13.46 7.27
C THR A 337 10.99 13.10 5.85
N GLY A 338 11.92 13.85 5.29
CA GLY A 338 12.39 13.60 3.94
C GLY A 338 13.37 14.65 3.43
N GLY A 339 13.47 14.74 2.11
CA GLY A 339 14.22 15.75 1.38
C GLY A 339 13.28 16.59 0.50
N ALA A 340 13.44 17.90 0.50
CA ALA A 340 12.78 18.82 -0.39
C ALA A 340 13.77 19.20 -1.50
N ALA A 341 13.41 18.93 -2.75
CA ALA A 341 14.26 19.22 -3.91
C ALA A 341 14.55 20.73 -4.01
N THR A 342 15.83 21.09 -4.21
CA THR A 342 16.27 22.51 -4.24
C THR A 342 16.43 23.08 -5.66
N GLY A 343 16.15 22.31 -6.72
CA GLY A 343 16.28 22.76 -8.12
C GLY A 343 16.35 21.61 -9.14
N SER A 344 17.02 21.84 -10.28
CA SER A 344 17.14 20.89 -11.42
C SER A 344 18.19 19.78 -11.23
N GLY A 345 18.67 19.58 -9.99
CA GLY A 345 19.65 18.57 -9.61
C GLY A 345 19.10 17.49 -8.68
N THR A 346 20.01 16.79 -7.99
CA THR A 346 19.70 15.72 -7.03
C THR A 346 19.82 16.15 -5.57
N ASP A 347 20.14 17.43 -5.37
CA ASP A 347 20.35 18.02 -4.06
C ASP A 347 19.01 18.30 -3.37
N ASN A 348 18.98 18.06 -2.07
CA ASN A 348 17.80 18.23 -1.25
C ASN A 348 18.16 18.98 0.03
N ASP A 349 17.17 19.67 0.60
CA ASP A 349 17.19 20.11 1.98
C ASP A 349 16.32 19.19 2.84
N PRO A 350 16.71 18.89 4.09
CA PRO A 350 15.91 18.03 4.95
C PRO A 350 14.63 18.76 5.36
N PHE A 351 13.49 18.06 5.34
CA PHE A 351 12.21 18.64 5.76
C PHE A 351 11.57 17.91 6.92
N LEU A 352 10.70 18.63 7.64
CA LEU A 352 9.75 18.11 8.60
C LEU A 352 8.33 18.55 8.20
N TYR A 353 7.37 17.65 8.32
CA TYR A 353 5.95 17.96 8.21
C TYR A 353 5.22 17.39 9.41
N GLN A 354 4.24 18.11 9.95
CA GLN A 354 3.34 17.59 10.97
C GLN A 354 1.89 17.84 10.56
N GLY A 355 1.10 16.77 10.50
CA GLY A 355 -0.31 16.86 10.13
C GLY A 355 -0.95 15.49 9.91
N PRO A 356 -2.21 15.45 9.43
CA PRO A 356 -2.92 14.21 9.21
C PRO A 356 -2.37 13.46 7.99
N LEU A 357 -2.28 12.12 8.10
CA LEU A 357 -1.86 11.26 7.00
C LEU A 357 -3.07 10.89 6.12
N SER A 358 -3.45 11.80 5.21
CA SER A 358 -4.64 11.67 4.36
C SER A 358 -4.46 12.36 2.99
N PRO A 359 -5.37 12.11 2.01
CA PRO A 359 -5.34 12.84 0.74
C PRO A 359 -5.42 14.36 0.88
N ALA A 360 -5.95 14.88 1.98
CA ALA A 360 -5.97 16.32 2.26
C ALA A 360 -4.57 16.94 2.46
N ALA A 361 -3.54 16.11 2.65
CA ALA A 361 -2.14 16.55 2.70
C ALA A 361 -1.50 16.72 1.30
N ALA A 362 -2.25 16.52 0.21
CA ALA A 362 -1.77 16.81 -1.13
C ALA A 362 -1.37 18.30 -1.26
N GLY A 363 -0.15 18.55 -1.73
CA GLY A 363 0.39 19.92 -1.85
C GLY A 363 0.73 20.61 -0.53
N ALA A 364 0.65 19.89 0.60
CA ALA A 364 0.97 20.44 1.91
C ALA A 364 2.41 21.01 1.95
N VAL A 365 2.56 22.14 2.63
CA VAL A 365 3.86 22.79 2.82
C VAL A 365 4.63 22.06 3.92
N VAL A 366 5.88 21.76 3.64
CA VAL A 366 6.83 21.20 4.60
C VAL A 366 7.68 22.32 5.22
N SER A 367 8.16 22.10 6.45
CA SER A 367 9.20 22.94 7.05
C SER A 367 10.55 22.46 6.52
N VAL A 368 11.17 23.24 5.64
CA VAL A 368 12.51 22.96 5.11
C VAL A 368 13.55 23.49 6.11
N LEU A 369 14.50 22.65 6.50
CA LEU A 369 15.51 22.95 7.52
C LEU A 369 16.89 23.08 6.87
N LYS A 370 17.71 23.98 7.42
CA LYS A 370 19.11 24.17 7.01
C LYS A 370 20.02 23.72 8.16
N PRO A 371 20.68 22.56 8.06
CA PRO A 371 21.60 22.14 9.10
C PRO A 371 22.78 23.13 9.17
N PRO A 372 23.24 23.55 10.35
CA PRO A 372 24.26 24.59 10.52
C PRO A 372 25.69 24.02 10.38
N PHE A 373 25.88 22.93 9.62
CA PHE A 373 27.22 22.37 9.41
C PHE A 373 27.96 23.15 8.30
N PRO A 374 29.30 23.17 8.31
CA PRO A 374 30.07 23.87 7.30
C PRO A 374 29.83 23.31 5.89
N ALA A 375 29.70 24.21 4.91
CA ALA A 375 29.72 23.92 3.48
C ALA A 375 28.80 22.76 3.04
N ILE A 376 27.61 22.66 3.61
CA ILE A 376 26.61 21.67 3.20
C ILE A 376 26.17 21.95 1.76
N THR A 377 26.12 20.90 0.97
CA THR A 377 25.58 20.94 -0.40
C THR A 377 24.23 20.23 -0.50
N SER A 378 23.99 19.21 0.32
CA SER A 378 22.74 18.44 0.32
C SER A 378 22.52 17.76 1.67
N ALA A 379 21.28 17.60 2.10
CA ALA A 379 20.93 16.89 3.33
C ALA A 379 19.53 16.27 3.24
N THR A 380 19.31 15.18 3.95
CA THR A 380 18.02 14.45 3.95
C THR A 380 17.77 13.83 5.32
N PHE A 381 16.56 14.00 5.85
CA PHE A 381 16.12 13.21 7.00
C PHE A 381 15.57 11.86 6.55
N TYR A 382 15.65 10.88 7.45
CA TYR A 382 15.00 9.58 7.41
C TYR A 382 14.09 9.45 8.64
N GLY A 383 14.05 8.35 9.38
CA GLY A 383 13.07 8.11 10.43
C GLY A 383 13.04 9.16 11.57
N PRO A 384 11.85 9.68 11.96
CA PRO A 384 11.68 10.52 13.13
C PRO A 384 11.25 9.72 14.39
N ASP A 385 11.43 10.35 15.54
CA ASP A 385 10.83 10.00 16.83
C ASP A 385 10.17 11.23 17.46
N THR A 386 9.10 11.02 18.22
CA THR A 386 8.25 12.10 18.74
C THR A 386 8.09 11.99 20.25
N HIS A 387 7.70 13.10 20.89
CA HIS A 387 7.35 13.13 22.31
C HIS A 387 6.34 12.03 22.70
N THR A 388 5.40 11.68 21.82
CA THR A 388 4.39 10.63 22.09
C THR A 388 5.02 9.27 22.37
N PHE A 389 6.11 8.93 21.70
CA PHE A 389 6.81 7.67 21.90
C PHE A 389 7.96 7.78 22.90
N ASN A 390 8.47 8.99 23.13
CA ASN A 390 9.69 9.20 23.89
C ASN A 390 9.68 10.48 24.73
N PRO A 391 8.71 10.63 25.65
CA PRO A 391 8.45 11.90 26.35
C PRO A 391 9.56 12.29 27.34
N SER A 392 10.41 11.34 27.74
CA SER A 392 11.53 11.58 28.67
C SER A 392 12.72 12.28 28.01
N THR A 393 12.87 12.18 26.69
CA THR A 393 14.04 12.74 25.97
C THR A 393 13.68 13.71 24.86
N ILE A 394 12.41 13.73 24.43
CA ILE A 394 11.92 14.65 23.40
C ILE A 394 10.86 15.55 24.05
N PRO A 395 11.09 16.87 24.17
CA PRO A 395 10.10 17.79 24.72
C PRO A 395 8.77 17.82 23.95
N ALA A 396 7.70 18.25 24.59
CA ALA A 396 6.41 18.41 23.91
C ALA A 396 6.53 19.42 22.76
N GLY A 397 5.96 19.08 21.60
CA GLY A 397 6.07 19.89 20.37
C GLY A 397 7.41 19.76 19.64
N TRP A 398 8.35 18.97 20.16
CA TRP A 398 9.63 18.69 19.51
C TRP A 398 9.61 17.34 18.81
N VAL A 399 10.52 17.20 17.85
CA VAL A 399 10.81 15.97 17.12
C VAL A 399 12.31 15.70 17.18
N ARG A 400 12.68 14.43 17.26
CA ARG A 400 14.03 13.99 16.92
C ARG A 400 14.01 13.38 15.52
N ALA A 401 14.81 13.91 14.61
CA ALA A 401 14.97 13.34 13.27
C ALA A 401 16.43 12.95 13.06
N VAL A 402 16.67 11.88 12.31
CA VAL A 402 18.02 11.46 11.93
C VAL A 402 18.17 11.46 10.43
N GLY A 403 19.40 11.60 9.96
CA GLY A 403 19.68 11.39 8.56
C GLY A 403 21.13 11.55 8.17
N SER A 404 21.37 12.03 6.94
CA SER A 404 22.70 12.29 6.43
C SER A 404 22.78 13.58 5.65
N TYR A 405 23.99 14.10 5.54
CA TYR A 405 24.32 15.29 4.76
C TYR A 405 25.63 15.10 3.99
N VAL A 406 25.75 15.86 2.91
CA VAL A 406 26.95 15.99 2.08
C VAL A 406 27.52 17.38 2.30
N SER A 407 28.84 17.47 2.44
CA SER A 407 29.55 18.72 2.62
C SER A 407 30.76 18.76 1.70
N SER A 408 30.97 19.88 1.01
CA SER A 408 32.19 20.10 0.22
C SER A 408 33.43 20.31 1.10
N SER A 409 33.26 20.49 2.41
CA SER A 409 34.34 20.52 3.39
C SER A 409 34.65 19.16 4.03
N ALA A 410 33.95 18.09 3.62
CA ALA A 410 34.22 16.75 4.15
C ALA A 410 35.63 16.27 3.75
N PRO A 411 36.27 15.41 4.58
CA PRO A 411 37.53 14.78 4.21
C PRO A 411 37.45 14.09 2.85
N ALA A 412 38.53 14.12 2.08
CA ALA A 412 38.57 13.59 0.72
C ALA A 412 38.04 12.14 0.67
N GLY A 413 37.05 11.92 -0.21
CA GLY A 413 36.41 10.63 -0.41
C GLY A 413 35.24 10.32 0.53
N VAL A 414 35.02 11.08 1.61
CA VAL A 414 33.81 10.97 2.44
C VAL A 414 32.65 11.64 1.71
N VAL A 415 31.53 10.91 1.57
CA VAL A 415 30.36 11.37 0.81
C VAL A 415 29.23 11.73 1.78
N ASN A 416 28.69 10.76 2.51
CA ASN A 416 27.61 11.01 3.48
C ASN A 416 28.11 11.01 4.92
N GLN A 417 27.77 12.08 5.63
CA GLN A 417 27.98 12.21 7.07
C GLN A 417 26.65 12.09 7.81
N GLY A 418 26.64 11.37 8.93
CA GLY A 418 25.42 11.13 9.71
C GLY A 418 25.03 12.35 10.55
N MET A 419 23.74 12.60 10.74
CA MET A 419 23.24 13.69 11.58
C MET A 419 22.03 13.31 12.45
N ILE A 420 21.90 14.00 13.58
CA ILE A 420 20.72 14.02 14.45
C ILE A 420 20.26 15.47 14.60
N TYR A 421 18.97 15.69 14.42
CA TYR A 421 18.25 16.91 14.78
C TYR A 421 17.37 16.66 16.01
N LEU A 422 17.33 17.60 16.94
CA LEU A 422 16.36 17.63 18.04
C LEU A 422 15.85 19.06 18.20
N GLY A 423 14.56 19.28 17.93
CA GLY A 423 13.96 20.61 17.99
C GLY A 423 12.50 20.65 17.53
N PRO A 424 11.89 21.85 17.48
CA PRO A 424 10.55 22.06 16.94
C PRO A 424 10.44 21.68 15.46
N VAL A 425 9.24 21.34 14.97
CA VAL A 425 8.99 21.03 13.55
C VAL A 425 9.41 22.17 12.61
N SER A 426 9.34 23.42 13.07
CA SER A 426 9.76 24.60 12.30
C SER A 426 11.27 24.73 12.12
N GLY A 427 12.09 23.90 12.78
CA GLY A 427 13.55 24.03 12.75
C GLY A 427 14.14 25.03 13.75
N ARG A 428 13.42 26.11 14.04
CA ARG A 428 13.92 27.26 14.83
C ARG A 428 14.29 26.85 16.25
N GLY A 429 15.51 27.15 16.66
CA GLY A 429 16.02 26.84 18.00
C GLY A 429 16.34 25.37 18.24
N GLY A 430 16.29 24.52 17.21
CA GLY A 430 16.69 23.13 17.32
C GLY A 430 18.19 22.93 17.36
N THR A 431 18.60 21.76 17.86
CA THR A 431 20.00 21.36 18.00
C THR A 431 20.37 20.31 16.95
N TRP A 432 21.63 20.34 16.52
CA TRP A 432 22.15 19.48 15.47
C TRP A 432 23.43 18.80 15.92
N LYS A 433 23.62 17.54 15.54
CA LYS A 433 24.81 16.77 15.90
C LYS A 433 25.22 15.83 14.79
N THR A 434 26.50 15.85 14.42
CA THR A 434 27.10 14.86 13.53
C THR A 434 27.33 13.53 14.25
N ILE A 435 27.05 12.41 13.58
CA ILE A 435 27.21 11.04 14.11
C ILE A 435 27.84 10.11 13.07
N ASN A 436 29.14 10.27 12.81
CA ASN A 436 29.86 9.43 11.85
C ASN A 436 30.32 8.12 12.49
N VAL A 437 30.22 7.00 11.76
CA VAL A 437 30.75 5.72 12.23
C VAL A 437 32.28 5.78 12.32
N PRO A 438 32.88 5.41 13.47
CA PRO A 438 34.32 5.46 13.66
C PRO A 438 35.02 4.33 12.90
N ALA A 439 35.90 4.69 11.97
CA ALA A 439 36.66 3.72 11.16
C ALA A 439 37.58 2.84 12.00
N ASP A 440 38.18 3.42 13.05
CA ASP A 440 39.22 2.84 13.88
C ASP A 440 38.71 2.03 15.08
N GLY A 441 37.39 1.92 15.26
CA GLY A 441 36.76 1.26 16.40
C GLY A 441 36.81 2.05 17.71
N SER A 442 37.19 3.33 17.67
CA SER A 442 36.99 4.22 18.82
C SER A 442 35.51 4.30 19.18
N ARG A 443 35.16 4.25 20.46
CA ARG A 443 33.77 4.29 20.95
C ARG A 443 32.84 3.24 20.31
N THR A 444 33.35 2.11 19.84
CA THR A 444 32.52 0.96 19.47
C THR A 444 32.47 -0.06 20.60
N VAL A 445 31.36 -0.78 20.73
CA VAL A 445 31.24 -1.92 21.64
C VAL A 445 32.33 -2.93 21.30
N GLY A 446 33.16 -3.28 22.29
CA GLY A 446 34.27 -4.22 22.12
C GLY A 446 35.39 -3.72 21.20
N HIS A 447 35.51 -2.41 20.95
CA HIS A 447 36.54 -1.81 20.08
C HIS A 447 36.58 -2.41 18.66
N VAL A 448 35.42 -2.88 18.22
CA VAL A 448 35.18 -3.39 16.88
C VAL A 448 35.48 -2.31 15.85
N ARG A 449 36.44 -2.57 14.96
CA ARG A 449 36.80 -1.65 13.87
C ARG A 449 35.92 -1.85 12.64
N ALA A 450 35.49 -0.75 12.04
CA ALA A 450 34.89 -0.79 10.71
C ALA A 450 35.98 -1.08 9.65
N CYS A 451 37.14 -0.44 9.78
CA CYS A 451 38.31 -0.67 8.94
C CYS A 451 39.29 -1.65 9.60
N PRO A 452 39.61 -2.78 8.93
CA PRO A 452 40.63 -3.71 9.42
C PRO A 452 42.00 -3.02 9.59
N ARG A 453 42.77 -3.40 10.63
CA ARG A 453 44.12 -2.86 10.86
C ARG A 453 45.06 -3.07 9.66
N SER A 454 44.89 -4.19 8.95
CA SER A 454 45.65 -4.49 7.72
C SER A 454 45.42 -3.50 6.57
N ARG A 455 44.41 -2.63 6.66
CA ARG A 455 44.11 -1.57 5.69
C ARG A 455 44.21 -0.16 6.28
N SER A 456 44.97 0.02 7.37
CA SER A 456 45.18 1.34 7.97
C SER A 456 45.73 2.33 6.93
N GLY A 457 45.18 3.55 6.90
CA GLY A 457 45.53 4.59 5.93
C GLY A 457 44.97 4.42 4.51
N LYS A 458 44.40 3.26 4.17
CA LYS A 458 43.74 2.99 2.87
C LYS A 458 42.24 2.76 2.99
N CYS A 459 41.76 2.38 4.18
CA CYS A 459 40.34 2.18 4.47
C CYS A 459 39.79 3.37 5.26
N PHE A 460 38.64 3.88 4.83
CA PHE A 460 37.87 4.86 5.59
C PHE A 460 36.36 4.62 5.44
N VAL A 461 35.57 5.21 6.33
CA VAL A 461 34.10 5.21 6.24
C VAL A 461 33.69 6.32 5.28
N MET A 462 33.20 5.92 4.11
CA MET A 462 32.75 6.82 3.04
C MET A 462 31.36 7.38 3.33
N ASP A 463 30.46 6.53 3.84
CA ASP A 463 29.08 6.91 4.13
C ASP A 463 28.71 6.53 5.56
N THR A 464 28.04 7.44 6.25
CA THR A 464 27.24 7.14 7.43
C THR A 464 25.83 7.68 7.23
N ILE A 465 24.86 6.77 7.11
CA ILE A 465 23.47 7.10 6.81
C ILE A 465 22.58 6.59 7.95
N ALA A 466 22.08 7.51 8.77
CA ALA A 466 21.16 7.19 9.86
C ALA A 466 19.72 7.07 9.32
N HIS A 467 19.12 5.89 9.42
CA HIS A 467 17.84 5.60 8.79
C HIS A 467 16.64 5.69 9.72
N SER A 468 16.80 5.39 11.01
CA SER A 468 15.68 5.44 11.94
C SER A 468 16.12 5.67 13.38
N THR A 469 15.25 6.26 14.18
CA THR A 469 15.48 6.48 15.61
C THR A 469 14.21 6.16 16.41
N MET A 470 14.42 5.58 17.59
CA MET A 470 13.39 5.39 18.61
C MET A 470 14.06 5.15 19.96
N GLY A 471 13.47 5.63 21.06
CA GLY A 471 14.09 5.48 22.39
C GLY A 471 15.43 6.22 22.47
N ASN A 472 16.51 5.58 22.91
CA ASN A 472 17.85 6.20 22.93
C ASN A 472 18.74 5.79 21.76
N LEU A 473 18.16 5.17 20.73
CA LEU A 473 18.90 4.53 19.66
C LEU A 473 18.67 5.19 18.32
N VAL A 474 19.73 5.18 17.51
CA VAL A 474 19.72 5.45 16.08
C VAL A 474 20.22 4.19 15.39
N VAL A 475 19.54 3.75 14.34
CA VAL A 475 19.99 2.66 13.48
C VAL A 475 20.22 3.17 12.07
N GLY A 476 21.19 2.58 11.39
CA GLY A 476 21.51 2.97 10.04
C GLY A 476 22.58 2.11 9.41
N ASN A 477 23.12 2.61 8.30
CA ASN A 477 24.09 1.91 7.47
C ASN A 477 25.35 2.74 7.29
N TYR A 478 26.46 2.07 7.05
CA TYR A 478 27.72 2.70 6.67
C TYR A 478 28.44 1.93 5.56
N ASP A 479 29.15 2.68 4.73
CA ASP A 479 29.97 2.16 3.64
C ASP A 479 31.45 2.49 3.78
N LEU A 480 32.29 1.57 3.32
CA LEU A 480 33.74 1.68 3.36
C LEU A 480 34.33 1.94 1.98
N ASN A 481 35.45 2.68 1.93
CA ASN A 481 36.29 2.79 0.75
C ASN A 481 37.73 2.32 1.08
N PRO A 482 38.34 1.38 0.31
CA PRO A 482 37.66 0.61 -0.72
C PRO A 482 36.62 -0.30 -0.08
N GLY A 483 35.51 -0.51 -0.79
CA GLY A 483 34.43 -1.38 -0.33
C GLY A 483 34.83 -2.85 -0.26
N VAL A 484 33.86 -3.74 -0.49
CA VAL A 484 34.16 -5.18 -0.54
C VAL A 484 34.95 -5.55 -1.79
N ARG A 485 35.69 -6.67 -1.75
CA ARG A 485 36.49 -7.18 -2.88
C ARG A 485 35.59 -7.30 -4.12
N GLY A 486 35.99 -6.65 -5.22
CA GLY A 486 35.16 -6.49 -6.43
C GLY A 486 34.50 -5.10 -6.60
N GLY A 487 34.81 -4.14 -5.72
CA GLY A 487 34.43 -2.73 -5.90
C GLY A 487 32.98 -2.37 -5.53
N ALA A 488 32.25 -3.28 -4.89
CA ALA A 488 30.87 -3.04 -4.46
C ALA A 488 30.79 -2.31 -3.10
N ILE A 489 29.70 -1.57 -2.90
CA ILE A 489 29.30 -1.03 -1.59
C ILE A 489 29.23 -2.15 -0.54
N SER A 490 29.66 -1.84 0.67
CA SER A 490 29.78 -2.81 1.76
C SER A 490 28.46 -3.09 2.50
N ALA A 491 27.56 -2.10 2.54
CA ALA A 491 26.24 -2.14 3.17
C ALA A 491 26.29 -2.76 4.57
N ASN A 492 26.97 -2.10 5.52
CA ASN A 492 27.09 -2.58 6.89
C ASN A 492 26.14 -1.83 7.82
N ALA A 493 25.54 -2.51 8.78
CA ALA A 493 24.61 -1.89 9.73
C ALA A 493 25.31 -1.44 11.02
N PHE A 494 24.77 -0.37 11.61
CA PHE A 494 25.17 0.10 12.93
C PHE A 494 23.96 0.40 13.83
N ILE A 495 24.19 0.36 15.13
CA ILE A 495 23.33 0.95 16.17
C ILE A 495 24.15 1.98 16.92
N TYR A 496 23.68 3.22 17.01
CA TYR A 496 24.28 4.28 17.80
C TYR A 496 23.42 4.57 19.03
N ASN A 497 24.01 4.44 20.21
CA ASN A 497 23.36 4.84 21.46
C ASN A 497 23.63 6.32 21.72
N ILE A 498 22.57 7.13 21.71
CA ILE A 498 22.64 8.59 21.84
C ILE A 498 23.22 8.99 23.20
N THR A 499 22.75 8.34 24.27
CA THR A 499 23.12 8.63 25.67
C THR A 499 24.55 8.22 25.96
N ARG A 500 24.92 6.99 25.60
CA ARG A 500 26.26 6.43 25.83
C ARG A 500 27.30 6.92 24.82
N ARG A 501 26.87 7.55 23.72
CA ARG A 501 27.70 7.95 22.58
C ARG A 501 28.56 6.80 22.05
N LEU A 502 27.97 5.62 21.99
CA LEU A 502 28.64 4.35 21.71
C LEU A 502 28.00 3.68 20.49
N TRP A 503 28.83 3.18 19.58
CA TRP A 503 28.39 2.47 18.38
C TRP A 503 28.46 0.95 18.57
N THR A 504 27.50 0.24 18.01
CA THR A 504 27.53 -1.22 17.83
C THR A 504 27.53 -1.50 16.34
N LEU A 505 28.60 -2.09 15.81
CA LEU A 505 28.66 -2.50 14.40
C LEU A 505 28.07 -3.90 14.28
N VAL A 506 27.01 -4.05 13.52
CA VAL A 506 26.20 -5.27 13.47
C VAL A 506 26.87 -6.32 12.58
N ARG A 507 26.98 -7.56 13.08
CA ARG A 507 27.65 -8.69 12.40
C ARG A 507 26.73 -9.92 12.35
N LEU A 508 25.68 -9.87 11.53
CA LEU A 508 24.78 -11.02 11.37
C LEU A 508 25.46 -12.10 10.53
N GLY A 509 25.81 -13.24 11.16
CA GLY A 509 26.62 -14.29 10.53
C GLY A 509 28.11 -14.24 10.87
N GLY A 510 28.50 -13.34 11.78
CA GLY A 510 29.88 -13.22 12.27
C GLY A 510 30.79 -12.34 11.41
N ARG A 511 30.31 -11.80 10.29
CA ARG A 511 31.06 -10.91 9.40
C ARG A 511 30.26 -9.63 9.10
N THR A 512 30.96 -8.56 8.75
CA THR A 512 30.34 -7.31 8.26
C THR A 512 30.06 -7.37 6.77
N SER A 513 30.71 -8.28 6.02
CA SER A 513 30.56 -8.46 4.57
C SER A 513 29.23 -9.08 4.13
N ASP A 514 28.30 -9.35 5.06
CA ASP A 514 27.01 -9.98 4.79
C ASP A 514 25.95 -8.99 4.26
N LYS A 515 26.36 -7.78 3.85
CA LYS A 515 25.50 -6.72 3.29
C LYS A 515 24.25 -6.48 4.14
N THR A 516 24.48 -6.40 5.46
CA THR A 516 23.42 -6.25 6.45
C THR A 516 23.08 -4.79 6.63
N THR A 517 21.81 -4.45 6.51
CA THR A 517 21.29 -3.10 6.69
C THR A 517 20.27 -3.04 7.82
N LEU A 518 20.07 -1.83 8.37
CA LEU A 518 18.98 -1.52 9.30
C LEU A 518 18.27 -0.25 8.84
N TYR A 519 17.03 -0.37 8.38
CA TYR A 519 16.19 0.77 8.02
C TYR A 519 15.10 1.08 9.05
N GLY A 520 14.75 0.11 9.91
CA GLY A 520 13.69 0.29 10.90
C GLY A 520 14.10 -0.11 12.31
N ILE A 521 13.62 0.65 13.30
CA ILE A 521 13.66 0.31 14.71
C ILE A 521 12.30 0.59 15.37
N TRP A 522 11.89 -0.30 16.27
CA TRP A 522 10.73 -0.13 17.12
C TRP A 522 11.07 -0.46 18.58
N GLN A 523 10.68 0.37 19.54
CA GLN A 523 10.84 0.11 20.97
C GLN A 523 9.63 -0.67 21.49
N ASP A 524 9.87 -1.87 21.98
CA ASP A 524 8.84 -2.84 22.35
C ASP A 524 8.43 -2.62 23.81
N GLY A 525 7.14 -2.36 24.08
CA GLY A 525 6.65 -2.20 25.46
C GLY A 525 6.77 -0.78 26.03
N GLY A 526 7.03 0.23 25.19
CA GLY A 526 6.95 1.66 25.57
C GLY A 526 8.29 2.33 25.87
N ASN A 527 8.24 3.60 26.25
CA ASN A 527 9.40 4.51 26.33
C ASN A 527 10.50 4.09 27.32
N SER A 528 10.16 3.33 28.37
CA SER A 528 11.11 2.84 29.37
C SER A 528 11.73 1.48 29.03
N SER A 529 11.22 0.81 27.99
CA SER A 529 11.62 -0.55 27.68
C SER A 529 13.02 -0.60 27.06
N PRO A 530 13.90 -1.51 27.50
CA PRO A 530 15.19 -1.74 26.86
C PRO A 530 15.09 -2.65 25.63
N LEU A 531 13.89 -3.12 25.28
CA LEU A 531 13.66 -4.08 24.21
C LEU A 531 13.30 -3.37 22.91
N TYR A 532 13.91 -3.81 21.82
CA TYR A 532 13.73 -3.25 20.50
C TYR A 532 13.56 -4.34 19.44
N THR A 533 12.76 -4.06 18.44
CA THR A 533 12.67 -4.82 17.20
C THR A 533 13.40 -4.06 16.09
N LEU A 534 14.34 -4.74 15.45
CA LEU A 534 15.16 -4.23 14.35
C LEU A 534 14.67 -4.81 13.02
N ALA A 535 14.56 -3.97 12.00
CA ALA A 535 14.13 -4.32 10.65
C ALA A 535 15.14 -3.87 9.59
N GLY A 536 15.41 -4.76 8.64
CA GLY A 536 16.29 -4.47 7.51
C GLY A 536 16.43 -5.69 6.60
N GLY A 537 17.62 -5.89 6.04
CA GLY A 537 17.92 -7.01 5.16
C GLY A 537 19.37 -7.42 5.21
N SER A 538 19.66 -8.64 4.74
CA SER A 538 20.99 -9.23 4.83
C SER A 538 21.17 -10.35 3.81
N SER A 539 22.41 -10.51 3.35
CA SER A 539 22.88 -11.60 2.48
C SER A 539 23.47 -12.80 3.25
N ALA A 540 23.42 -12.81 4.60
CA ALA A 540 24.04 -13.84 5.44
C ALA A 540 23.56 -15.28 5.18
N ARG A 541 22.44 -15.48 4.47
CA ARG A 541 21.90 -16.80 4.07
C ARG A 541 21.85 -17.01 2.56
N GLY A 542 22.66 -16.26 1.81
CA GLY A 542 22.60 -16.18 0.34
C GLY A 542 21.37 -15.42 -0.15
N GLY A 543 21.52 -14.64 -1.24
CA GLY A 543 20.50 -13.71 -1.71
C GLY A 543 20.14 -12.61 -0.68
N GLN A 544 19.65 -11.45 -1.12
CA GLN A 544 19.29 -10.39 -0.17
C GLN A 544 17.88 -10.67 0.40
N ARG A 545 17.78 -10.97 1.70
CA ARG A 545 16.51 -11.27 2.37
C ARG A 545 16.20 -10.24 3.44
N ALA A 546 14.93 -9.89 3.59
CA ALA A 546 14.48 -9.04 4.68
C ALA A 546 14.58 -9.81 6.00
N PHE A 547 14.76 -9.12 7.12
CA PHE A 547 14.74 -9.77 8.43
C PHE A 547 14.09 -8.91 9.52
N LEU A 548 13.63 -9.60 10.55
CA LEU A 548 13.33 -9.04 11.87
C LEU A 548 14.20 -9.68 12.93
N MET A 549 14.64 -8.88 13.89
CA MET A 549 15.49 -9.35 14.99
C MET A 549 15.24 -8.55 16.26
N ASN A 550 15.10 -9.24 17.39
CA ASN A 550 15.00 -8.61 18.71
C ASN A 550 16.38 -8.12 19.15
N TYR A 551 16.43 -7.01 19.89
CA TYR A 551 17.62 -6.44 20.49
C TYR A 551 17.31 -5.92 21.89
N ASN A 552 18.19 -6.21 22.84
CA ASN A 552 18.09 -5.68 24.20
C ASN A 552 19.21 -4.65 24.41
N GLU A 553 18.86 -3.37 24.51
CA GLU A 553 19.82 -2.27 24.70
C GLU A 553 20.59 -2.38 26.01
N ARG A 554 19.96 -2.92 27.06
CA ARG A 554 20.56 -3.03 28.39
C ARG A 554 21.72 -4.02 28.38
N THR A 555 21.52 -5.17 27.74
CA THR A 555 22.51 -6.26 27.69
C THR A 555 23.37 -6.25 26.42
N GLY A 556 22.96 -5.51 25.39
CA GLY A 556 23.55 -5.57 24.06
C GLY A 556 23.24 -6.87 23.29
N ALA A 557 22.33 -7.71 23.81
CA ALA A 557 22.06 -9.03 23.24
C ALA A 557 21.15 -8.94 22.01
N PHE A 558 21.55 -9.64 20.94
CA PHE A 558 20.74 -9.87 19.75
C PHE A 558 19.97 -11.19 19.85
N GLY A 559 18.69 -11.16 19.52
CA GLY A 559 17.90 -12.36 19.29
C GLY A 559 18.25 -13.05 17.97
N ARG A 560 17.71 -14.25 17.76
CA ARG A 560 17.88 -14.96 16.48
C ARG A 560 17.10 -14.23 15.37
N PRO A 561 17.74 -13.81 14.26
CA PRO A 561 17.03 -13.16 13.16
C PRO A 561 16.09 -14.14 12.46
N ARG A 562 14.89 -13.66 12.12
CA ARG A 562 13.96 -14.36 11.21
C ARG A 562 13.98 -13.67 9.85
N TYR A 563 14.23 -14.45 8.80
CA TYR A 563 14.35 -13.96 7.43
C TYR A 563 13.05 -14.14 6.64
N TYR A 564 12.82 -13.24 5.68
CA TYR A 564 11.63 -13.16 4.84
C TYR A 564 11.99 -12.93 3.39
N THR A 565 11.20 -13.54 2.51
CA THR A 565 11.20 -13.26 1.07
C THR A 565 9.78 -12.93 0.64
N TYR A 566 9.65 -11.96 -0.26
CA TYR A 566 8.35 -11.48 -0.70
C TYR A 566 7.46 -12.63 -1.20
N GLY A 567 6.19 -12.60 -0.78
CA GLY A 567 5.20 -13.63 -1.14
C GLY A 567 5.46 -15.02 -0.55
N ASN A 568 6.42 -15.15 0.38
CA ASN A 568 6.88 -16.43 0.94
C ASN A 568 7.43 -17.39 -0.14
N LYS A 569 8.00 -16.82 -1.21
CA LYS A 569 8.60 -17.56 -2.34
C LYS A 569 10.05 -17.14 -2.54
N PRO A 570 10.88 -17.93 -3.23
CA PRO A 570 12.22 -17.51 -3.62
C PRO A 570 12.17 -16.24 -4.49
N VAL A 571 12.85 -15.19 -4.05
CA VAL A 571 12.99 -13.90 -4.76
C VAL A 571 14.43 -13.44 -4.57
N LEU A 572 15.04 -12.82 -5.59
CA LEU A 572 16.45 -12.43 -5.60
C LEU A 572 16.78 -11.41 -4.50
N VAL A 573 15.91 -10.40 -4.35
CA VAL A 573 16.04 -9.34 -3.36
C VAL A 573 14.70 -9.12 -2.66
N THR A 574 14.70 -9.10 -1.34
CA THR A 574 13.60 -8.61 -0.50
C THR A 574 14.21 -7.81 0.64
N HIS A 575 13.60 -6.67 0.95
CA HIS A 575 14.12 -5.75 1.93
C HIS A 575 12.99 -5.06 2.72
N PHE A 576 13.15 -4.85 4.03
CA PHE A 576 12.23 -4.02 4.82
C PHE A 576 12.78 -2.60 4.96
N GLU A 577 12.02 -1.60 4.53
CA GLU A 577 12.43 -0.18 4.48
C GLU A 577 11.93 0.63 5.69
N GLY A 578 10.90 0.14 6.39
CA GLY A 578 10.28 0.85 7.51
C GLY A 578 9.38 -0.07 8.32
N ILE A 579 9.14 0.30 9.58
CA ILE A 579 8.44 -0.53 10.56
C ILE A 579 7.46 0.31 11.39
N THR A 580 6.28 -0.27 11.66
CA THR A 580 5.33 0.28 12.62
C THR A 580 4.73 -0.84 13.46
N GLY A 581 4.69 -0.64 14.78
CA GLY A 581 4.01 -1.53 15.71
C GLY A 581 2.49 -1.43 15.57
N VAL A 582 1.83 -2.58 15.49
CA VAL A 582 0.37 -2.70 15.43
C VAL A 582 -0.11 -3.80 16.38
N PRO A 583 -1.40 -3.83 16.76
CA PRO A 583 -1.89 -4.92 17.61
C PRO A 583 -1.58 -6.29 17.00
N GLY A 584 -0.84 -7.12 17.73
CA GLY A 584 -0.45 -8.48 17.34
C GLY A 584 0.86 -8.60 16.54
N GLY A 585 1.55 -7.51 16.22
CA GLY A 585 2.86 -7.58 15.56
C GLY A 585 3.28 -6.29 14.87
N PHE A 586 3.86 -6.42 13.68
CA PHE A 586 4.44 -5.30 12.93
C PHE A 586 3.92 -5.24 11.50
N ASN A 587 3.64 -4.03 11.04
CA ASN A 587 3.53 -3.74 9.61
C ASN A 587 4.87 -3.18 9.12
N LEU A 588 5.33 -3.67 7.97
CA LEU A 588 6.60 -3.31 7.37
C LEU A 588 6.41 -2.93 5.92
N VAL A 589 6.96 -1.80 5.48
CA VAL A 589 7.05 -1.51 4.06
C VAL A 589 8.20 -2.33 3.47
N THR A 590 7.98 -2.90 2.30
CA THR A 590 8.90 -3.85 1.67
C THR A 590 9.12 -3.51 0.21
N GLY A 591 10.39 -3.39 -0.18
CA GLY A 591 10.84 -3.43 -1.57
C GLY A 591 11.36 -4.83 -1.93
N SER A 592 11.18 -5.25 -3.18
CA SER A 592 11.74 -6.50 -3.68
C SER A 592 12.04 -6.45 -5.17
N SER A 593 12.89 -7.37 -5.66
CA SER A 593 13.24 -7.43 -7.09
C SER A 593 12.04 -7.77 -7.99
N VAL A 594 10.95 -8.27 -7.39
CA VAL A 594 9.69 -8.43 -8.09
C VAL A 594 8.79 -7.24 -7.74
N GLN A 595 8.35 -7.06 -6.51
CA GLN A 595 7.38 -6.01 -6.17
C GLN A 595 8.07 -4.74 -5.67
N ASP A 596 7.88 -3.62 -6.38
CA ASP A 596 8.49 -2.31 -6.05
C ASP A 596 8.08 -1.77 -4.67
N SER A 597 6.81 -1.95 -4.31
CA SER A 597 6.27 -1.57 -3.00
C SER A 597 5.21 -2.57 -2.52
N SER A 598 5.27 -2.91 -1.24
CA SER A 598 4.31 -3.75 -0.55
C SER A 598 4.33 -3.50 0.96
N MET A 599 3.29 -3.96 1.65
CA MET A 599 3.27 -4.07 3.10
C MET A 599 3.35 -5.54 3.51
N ALA A 600 4.18 -5.85 4.49
CA ALA A 600 4.18 -7.14 5.18
C ALA A 600 3.61 -6.96 6.58
N PHE A 601 2.61 -7.75 6.95
CA PHE A 601 2.25 -7.94 8.35
C PHE A 601 2.97 -9.16 8.89
N VAL A 602 3.76 -8.98 9.94
CA VAL A 602 4.44 -10.06 10.66
C VAL A 602 3.85 -10.18 12.07
N PRO A 603 3.16 -11.28 12.40
CA PRO A 603 2.65 -11.46 13.74
C PRO A 603 3.78 -11.76 14.73
N VAL A 604 3.63 -11.30 15.97
CA VAL A 604 4.54 -11.59 17.09
C VAL A 604 3.82 -12.51 18.06
N SER A 605 4.48 -13.60 18.45
CA SER A 605 3.96 -14.50 19.47
C SER A 605 3.95 -13.80 20.83
N PRO A 606 2.79 -13.67 21.50
CA PRO A 606 2.71 -13.04 22.81
C PRO A 606 3.40 -13.85 23.91
N ARG A 607 3.67 -15.15 23.67
CA ARG A 607 4.27 -16.04 24.67
C ARG A 607 5.78 -15.87 24.79
N ASN A 608 6.46 -15.60 23.69
CA ASN A 608 7.93 -15.67 23.63
C ASN A 608 8.56 -14.60 22.71
N GLY A 609 7.76 -13.67 22.16
CA GLY A 609 8.25 -12.61 21.28
C GLY A 609 8.78 -13.11 19.94
N SER A 610 8.55 -14.37 19.56
CA SER A 610 9.03 -14.90 18.28
C SER A 610 8.18 -14.35 17.12
N PHE A 611 8.83 -13.93 16.04
CA PHE A 611 8.15 -13.50 14.83
C PHE A 611 7.56 -14.69 14.06
N GLY A 612 6.33 -14.55 13.53
CA GLY A 612 5.63 -15.54 12.72
C GLY A 612 5.82 -15.36 11.21
N SER A 613 5.00 -16.04 10.40
CA SER A 613 5.08 -15.93 8.93
C SER A 613 4.44 -14.63 8.43
N ALA A 614 5.09 -13.98 7.46
CA ALA A 614 4.61 -12.74 6.88
C ALA A 614 3.35 -12.94 6.02
N ARG A 615 2.39 -12.04 6.17
CA ARG A 615 1.27 -11.82 5.26
C ARG A 615 1.58 -10.62 4.37
N TRP A 616 1.51 -10.80 3.07
CA TRP A 616 1.97 -9.81 2.09
C TRP A 616 0.79 -9.11 1.42
N TYR A 617 0.88 -7.78 1.32
CA TYR A 617 -0.10 -6.91 0.70
C TYR A 617 0.61 -6.07 -0.36
N PRO A 618 0.43 -6.38 -1.66
CA PRO A 618 1.06 -5.59 -2.72
C PRO A 618 0.50 -4.15 -2.73
N VAL A 619 1.37 -3.18 -2.97
CA VAL A 619 1.02 -1.76 -3.14
C VAL A 619 1.34 -1.38 -4.58
N ASN A 620 0.33 -1.36 -5.45
CA ASN A 620 0.49 -1.33 -6.90
C ASN A 620 0.34 0.09 -7.46
N VAL A 621 1.23 1.00 -7.05
CA VAL A 621 1.18 2.41 -7.51
C VAL A 621 1.34 2.53 -9.03
N MET A 622 2.16 1.66 -9.64
CA MET A 622 2.40 1.62 -11.08
C MET A 622 1.12 1.49 -11.91
N THR A 623 0.09 0.83 -11.38
CA THR A 623 -1.21 0.63 -12.04
C THR A 623 -2.31 1.51 -11.45
N SER A 624 -1.95 2.47 -10.61
CA SER A 624 -2.90 3.39 -9.96
C SER A 624 -3.11 4.66 -10.82
N PRO A 625 -4.14 5.47 -10.52
CA PRO A 625 -4.35 6.78 -11.17
C PRO A 625 -3.18 7.76 -11.01
N LEU A 626 -2.23 7.52 -10.09
CA LEU A 626 -1.02 8.34 -9.95
C LEU A 626 -0.02 8.11 -11.11
N CYS A 627 -0.17 7.01 -11.85
CA CYS A 627 0.71 6.63 -12.97
C CYS A 627 -0.12 6.35 -14.25
N PRO A 628 -0.90 7.32 -14.78
CA PRO A 628 -1.84 7.08 -15.88
C PRO A 628 -1.18 6.65 -17.20
N GLY A 629 0.08 7.06 -17.43
CA GLY A 629 0.94 6.60 -18.54
C GLY A 629 2.10 5.73 -18.08
N GLY A 630 1.99 5.12 -16.90
CA GLY A 630 3.09 4.47 -16.19
C GLY A 630 3.99 5.44 -15.43
N CYS A 631 4.85 4.87 -14.59
CA CYS A 631 5.85 5.59 -13.82
C CYS A 631 7.25 5.01 -14.12
N LYS A 632 8.26 5.88 -14.23
CA LYS A 632 9.67 5.48 -14.37
C LYS A 632 10.27 4.99 -13.04
N LEU A 633 9.67 5.37 -11.92
CA LEU A 633 10.08 4.94 -10.58
C LEU A 633 8.85 4.80 -9.67
N VAL A 634 8.83 3.74 -8.87
CA VAL A 634 7.96 3.57 -7.71
C VAL A 634 8.81 3.00 -6.57
N THR A 635 8.62 3.49 -5.36
CA THR A 635 9.30 2.97 -4.17
C THR A 635 8.32 2.79 -3.00
N GLY A 636 8.68 1.98 -2.01
CA GLY A 636 8.03 2.00 -0.70
C GLY A 636 9.06 2.45 0.34
N ASN A 637 8.81 3.56 1.03
CA ASN A 637 9.82 4.19 1.90
C ASN A 637 9.45 4.12 3.38
N SER A 638 8.16 4.24 3.70
CA SER A 638 7.72 4.18 5.10
C SER A 638 6.33 3.60 5.26
N VAL A 639 6.00 3.25 6.50
CA VAL A 639 4.70 2.71 6.89
C VAL A 639 4.27 3.25 8.24
N TYR A 640 3.01 3.65 8.36
CA TYR A 640 2.37 3.98 9.62
C TYR A 640 1.02 3.28 9.69
N GLN A 641 0.81 2.47 10.73
CA GLN A 641 -0.36 1.60 10.81
C GLN A 641 -0.52 0.76 9.52
N ASN A 642 -1.63 0.91 8.79
CA ASN A 642 -1.90 0.23 7.52
C ASN A 642 -1.67 1.14 6.28
N GLN A 643 -1.00 2.27 6.46
CA GLN A 643 -0.74 3.24 5.40
C GLN A 643 0.73 3.17 4.97
N VAL A 644 0.95 2.85 3.70
CA VAL A 644 2.28 2.80 3.07
C VAL A 644 2.51 4.09 2.30
N MET A 645 3.72 4.60 2.35
CA MET A 645 4.11 5.83 1.67
C MET A 645 5.46 5.64 0.99
N GLY A 646 5.65 6.32 -0.13
CA GLY A 646 6.85 6.23 -0.93
C GLY A 646 6.77 7.18 -2.12
N LEU A 647 7.66 6.97 -3.08
CA LEU A 647 7.77 7.84 -4.24
C LEU A 647 7.09 7.22 -5.45
N TYR A 648 6.52 8.07 -6.28
CA TYR A 648 6.11 7.73 -7.63
C TYR A 648 6.62 8.79 -8.59
N PHE A 649 7.14 8.36 -9.73
CA PHE A 649 7.65 9.28 -10.73
C PHE A 649 6.97 9.02 -12.06
N PRO A 650 5.91 9.77 -12.39
CA PRO A 650 5.19 9.60 -13.65
C PRO A 650 6.10 9.81 -14.87
N ASN A 651 5.82 9.09 -15.95
CA ASN A 651 6.45 9.39 -17.24
C ASN A 651 6.09 10.81 -17.68
N GLY A 652 7.07 11.58 -18.15
CA GLY A 652 6.89 12.98 -18.53
C GLY A 652 6.94 14.00 -17.39
N ALA A 653 6.93 13.57 -16.12
CA ALA A 653 7.10 14.49 -14.99
C ALA A 653 8.57 14.94 -14.82
N THR A 654 8.74 16.16 -14.31
CA THR A 654 10.05 16.77 -13.99
C THR A 654 10.55 16.39 -12.60
N LEU A 655 9.65 16.30 -11.61
CA LEU A 655 9.95 15.92 -10.23
C LEU A 655 9.11 14.71 -9.79
N PRO A 656 9.62 13.85 -8.90
CA PRO A 656 8.83 12.77 -8.31
C PRO A 656 7.76 13.34 -7.36
N GLY A 657 6.66 12.62 -7.22
CA GLY A 657 5.67 12.87 -6.17
C GLY A 657 5.81 11.86 -5.03
N THR A 658 5.28 12.23 -3.86
CA THR A 658 5.09 11.28 -2.75
C THR A 658 3.65 10.76 -2.79
N TYR A 659 3.47 9.45 -2.66
CA TYR A 659 2.14 8.84 -2.54
C TYR A 659 1.86 8.35 -1.12
N LEU A 660 0.58 8.23 -0.83
CA LEU A 660 0.02 7.50 0.29
C LEU A 660 -0.88 6.39 -0.25
N ALA A 661 -0.70 5.17 0.24
CA ALA A 661 -1.51 4.01 -0.08
C ALA A 661 -2.11 3.43 1.20
N THR A 662 -3.43 3.33 1.28
CA THR A 662 -4.10 2.66 2.39
C THR A 662 -4.34 1.19 2.04
N VAL A 663 -3.72 0.28 2.79
CA VAL A 663 -3.93 -1.16 2.62
C VAL A 663 -5.22 -1.56 3.35
N SER A 664 -6.24 -1.94 2.59
CA SER A 664 -7.49 -2.50 3.12
C SER A 664 -7.25 -3.96 3.51
N GLY A 665 -7.29 -4.25 4.82
CA GLY A 665 -7.03 -5.59 5.31
C GLY A 665 -6.93 -5.71 6.82
N ARG A 666 -8.09 -5.74 7.48
CA ARG A 666 -8.34 -6.65 8.60
C ARG A 666 -9.62 -7.41 8.32
#